data_AF-A0A7G7MQN7-F1
#
_entry.id   AF-A0A7G7MQN7-F1
#
_cell.length_a   1.000
_cell.length_b   1.000
_cell.length_c   1.000
_cell.angle_alpha   90.00
_cell.angle_beta   90.00
_cell.angle_gamma   90.00
#
_symmetry.space_group_name_H-M   'P 1'
#
loop_
_entity.id
_entity.type
_entity.pdbx_description
1 polymer ?
#
loop_
_entity_poly.entity_id
_entity_poly.type
_entity_poly.pdbx_seq_one_letter_code
_entity_poly.pdbx_strand_id
1 'polypeptide(L)'
;MTALPLLGAEEEFHVVDLETRRAAPEVDSLLSRLDGAEFAPELQRSLVETNTPVCATLDDLRHHLRRLRSTLESVAEPLGLGVVAAGTVPLADQGDLISAGARYERMQHEYQLLVSEQHICGAQVHVDVPDRDVAVQVVRRVAPYLPILLAVSASSPYWRGRDSGYASFRSMVWSRWPTAGPPGDVETAADYDAMVAELIASGTISDPGMVYFDIRPSAHLPTVELRVCDACPQVDDVVLIAGLFRALVGMARADLDAGLPLPASRHELLRAASWRAARSGLEGDLVDLSGPALVSPPILIGQLVDHLRPQLEELGDWEQVRELSRATLARGSAAARQRRAFGRRGEFTDVVDALLAHTQGREPAVAPPSTVPASPELLDAYHPEAFDEAVGAGGTVLPHYGFLFRALDRMGPRGMAAAEGALRAEQKARGVTFRLGDGEPDRLFPLDLVPRIVTAEDWAGLSSGLVQRVRALEAFVRDVYGERRIVTDGIVPASVIDHAPGWTWLGTLAPDDAVRIAVAGIDLVRDRADHWVVLEDNLRVPSGIGYSITSRRLIRSVMPDLEPPAGVVGLESVPGSLRSALFSATDSTDPDGVAVLTSGPADSAYYEHRLLAEQMGVALVTPRDLQVTEDGVLLVGAGTPRRIAALYRRLDERTLMTARGPDRRLIGRAVGNAVARGQVALLNALGNGVADDKLVYAYVPDMVRYYLGEPVLLDNVPTYPCVDPERRAEVLDRLDELVLKPVDGYGGQGIVIGPHAGVGELTEVSAAIRANPAGWVAQDLVALSSHPTFAGDKLEPRAVDLRAFVLQSHTGGTPTTEVLPAALSRVAPAGSMIVNSSRGGGAKDTWVLR
;
A
#
# COMPACT_ATOMS: atom_id res chain seq x y z
N MET A 1 -0.02 1.76 -42.80
CA MET A 1 0.16 2.39 -41.48
C MET A 1 -0.92 3.43 -41.35
N THR A 2 -1.95 3.14 -40.57
CA THR A 2 -2.94 4.13 -40.13
C THR A 2 -2.22 5.21 -39.32
N ALA A 3 -2.60 6.48 -39.49
CA ALA A 3 -2.05 7.55 -38.68
C ALA A 3 -2.35 7.30 -37.20
N LEU A 4 -1.35 7.51 -36.33
CA LEU A 4 -1.53 7.39 -34.88
C LEU A 4 -2.53 8.44 -34.39
N PRO A 5 -3.39 8.10 -33.42
CA PRO A 5 -4.40 9.02 -32.95
C PRO A 5 -3.78 10.25 -32.24
N LEU A 6 -4.21 11.43 -32.68
CA LEU A 6 -3.93 12.73 -32.08
C LEU A 6 -4.84 12.97 -30.88
N LEU A 7 -4.40 13.83 -29.97
CA LEU A 7 -5.16 14.18 -28.78
C LEU A 7 -5.11 15.66 -28.42
N GLY A 8 -6.08 16.13 -27.66
CA GLY A 8 -6.11 17.47 -27.05
C GLY A 8 -6.77 17.40 -25.69
N ALA A 9 -6.57 18.43 -24.87
CA ALA A 9 -7.20 18.52 -23.55
C ALA A 9 -7.76 19.93 -23.30
N GLU A 10 -8.84 19.96 -22.54
CA GLU A 10 -9.48 21.16 -22.03
C GLU A 10 -9.45 21.08 -20.49
N GLU A 11 -8.93 22.12 -19.83
CA GLU A 11 -8.87 22.19 -18.37
C GLU A 11 -9.67 23.38 -17.86
N GLU A 12 -10.54 23.14 -16.87
CA GLU A 12 -11.25 24.18 -16.15
C GLU A 12 -10.56 24.48 -14.81
N PHE A 13 -10.50 25.76 -14.43
CA PHE A 13 -9.86 26.23 -13.19
C PHE A 13 -10.78 27.15 -12.41
N HIS A 14 -10.75 27.00 -11.09
CA HIS A 14 -11.32 27.99 -10.18
C HIS A 14 -10.36 29.17 -10.01
N VAL A 15 -10.89 30.40 -10.07
CA VAL A 15 -10.20 31.63 -9.70
C VAL A 15 -10.47 31.91 -8.23
N VAL A 16 -9.40 32.13 -7.45
CA VAL A 16 -9.46 32.41 -6.01
C VAL A 16 -8.72 33.69 -5.66
N ASP A 17 -9.15 34.36 -4.61
CA ASP A 17 -8.45 35.52 -4.04
C ASP A 17 -7.27 35.04 -3.16
N LEU A 18 -6.07 35.56 -3.39
CA LEU A 18 -4.84 35.11 -2.71
C LEU A 18 -4.75 35.56 -1.25
N GLU A 19 -5.61 36.47 -0.78
CA GLU A 19 -5.62 36.90 0.63
C GLU A 19 -6.61 36.06 1.45
N THR A 20 -7.82 35.87 0.93
CA THR A 20 -8.94 35.22 1.61
C THR A 20 -9.07 33.74 1.28
N ARG A 21 -8.43 33.28 0.18
CA ARG A 21 -8.50 31.92 -0.37
C ARG A 21 -9.90 31.53 -0.84
N ARG A 22 -10.80 32.49 -0.98
CA ARG A 22 -12.17 32.27 -1.43
C ARG A 22 -12.24 32.31 -2.95
N ALA A 23 -13.20 31.61 -3.54
CA ALA A 23 -13.51 31.76 -4.96
C ALA A 23 -13.83 33.24 -5.27
N ALA A 24 -13.28 33.76 -6.36
CA ALA A 24 -13.37 35.16 -6.75
C ALA A 24 -14.06 35.28 -8.12
N PRO A 25 -15.18 36.02 -8.24
CA PRO A 25 -15.92 36.19 -9.50
C PRO A 25 -15.27 37.25 -10.41
N GLU A 26 -13.96 37.12 -10.64
CA GLU A 26 -13.11 38.10 -11.34
C GLU A 26 -12.48 37.54 -12.65
N VAL A 27 -13.13 36.54 -13.27
CA VAL A 27 -12.60 35.95 -14.51
C VAL A 27 -12.51 36.96 -15.66
N ASP A 28 -13.41 37.94 -15.75
CA ASP A 28 -13.42 38.92 -16.85
C ASP A 28 -12.14 39.77 -16.87
N SER A 29 -11.64 40.16 -15.68
CA SER A 29 -10.36 40.88 -15.56
C SER A 29 -9.17 40.04 -15.98
N LEU A 30 -9.22 38.73 -15.72
CA LEU A 30 -8.20 37.78 -16.14
C LEU A 30 -8.21 37.60 -17.67
N LEU A 31 -9.38 37.29 -18.25
CA LEU A 31 -9.55 37.02 -19.68
C LEU A 31 -9.24 38.24 -20.56
N SER A 32 -9.47 39.46 -20.08
CA SER A 32 -9.13 40.68 -20.82
C SER A 32 -7.62 40.82 -21.16
N ARG A 33 -6.77 40.01 -20.54
CA ARG A 33 -5.31 40.00 -20.69
C ARG A 33 -4.77 38.72 -21.32
N LEU A 34 -5.66 37.80 -21.73
CA LEU A 34 -5.33 36.48 -22.27
C LEU A 34 -5.79 36.33 -23.71
N ASP A 35 -5.20 35.38 -24.43
CA ASP A 35 -5.60 35.08 -25.80
C ASP A 35 -6.94 34.31 -25.82
N GLY A 36 -7.98 34.92 -26.38
CA GLY A 36 -9.31 34.32 -26.48
C GLY A 36 -9.39 33.03 -27.32
N ALA A 37 -8.33 32.66 -28.04
CA ALA A 37 -8.26 31.37 -28.73
C ALA A 37 -7.85 30.20 -27.80
N GLU A 38 -7.10 30.49 -26.73
CA GLU A 38 -6.62 29.47 -25.78
C GLU A 38 -7.36 29.53 -24.44
N PHE A 39 -7.97 30.67 -24.11
CA PHE A 39 -8.62 30.94 -22.83
C PHE A 39 -10.06 31.42 -23.03
N ALA A 40 -11.01 30.73 -22.40
CA ALA A 40 -12.44 31.02 -22.53
C ALA A 40 -13.12 31.19 -21.15
N PRO A 41 -14.19 32.01 -21.06
CA PRO A 41 -15.04 32.04 -19.87
C PRO A 41 -15.90 30.77 -19.79
N GLU A 42 -16.26 30.37 -18.57
CA GLU A 42 -17.31 29.36 -18.35
C GLU A 42 -18.56 29.94 -17.65
N LEU A 43 -19.57 29.11 -17.36
CA LEU A 43 -20.87 29.41 -16.77
C LEU A 43 -20.78 30.29 -15.53
N GLN A 44 -19.78 30.07 -14.67
CA GLN A 44 -19.56 30.85 -13.45
C GLN A 44 -18.42 31.85 -13.67
N ARG A 45 -18.58 33.09 -13.19
CA ARG A 45 -17.55 34.15 -13.31
C ARG A 45 -16.29 33.92 -12.48
N SER A 46 -16.23 32.82 -11.74
CA SER A 46 -15.07 32.33 -11.02
C SER A 46 -14.32 31.22 -11.77
N LEU A 47 -14.71 30.87 -13.00
CA LEU A 47 -14.14 29.76 -13.75
C LEU A 47 -13.51 30.19 -15.07
N VAL A 48 -12.32 29.69 -15.37
CA VAL A 48 -11.63 29.86 -16.65
C VAL A 48 -11.34 28.49 -17.26
N GLU A 49 -11.55 28.37 -18.57
CA GLU A 49 -11.20 27.19 -19.36
C GLU A 49 -9.93 27.47 -20.18
N THR A 50 -9.07 26.45 -20.31
CA THR A 50 -7.93 26.47 -21.22
C THR A 50 -8.00 25.32 -22.21
N ASN A 51 -7.60 25.59 -23.45
CA ASN A 51 -7.61 24.61 -24.53
C ASN A 51 -6.19 24.37 -25.06
N THR A 52 -5.72 23.12 -25.08
CA THR A 52 -4.45 22.80 -25.73
C THR A 52 -4.60 22.78 -27.25
N PRO A 53 -3.53 23.02 -28.03
CA PRO A 53 -3.54 22.63 -29.43
C PRO A 53 -3.64 21.10 -29.56
N VAL A 54 -3.87 20.64 -30.79
CA VAL A 54 -3.82 19.21 -31.13
C VAL A 54 -2.38 18.71 -31.00
N CYS A 55 -2.18 17.71 -30.15
CA CYS A 55 -0.90 17.12 -29.80
C CYS A 55 -0.73 15.76 -30.49
N ALA A 56 0.51 15.40 -30.79
CA ALA A 56 0.86 14.08 -31.32
C ALA A 56 1.38 13.14 -30.22
N THR A 57 2.03 13.69 -29.18
CA THR A 57 2.62 12.93 -28.08
C THR A 57 2.13 13.41 -26.72
N LEU A 58 2.27 12.56 -25.70
CA LEU A 58 1.99 12.93 -24.31
C LEU A 58 2.97 13.99 -23.76
N ASP A 59 4.20 14.03 -24.28
CA ASP A 59 5.17 15.07 -23.91
C ASP A 59 4.79 16.44 -24.46
N ASP A 60 4.26 16.50 -25.69
CA ASP A 60 3.69 17.74 -26.26
C ASP A 60 2.51 18.21 -25.40
N LEU A 61 1.59 17.30 -25.07
CA LEU A 61 0.44 17.60 -24.23
C LEU A 61 0.89 18.17 -22.87
N ARG A 62 1.80 17.47 -22.19
CA ARG A 62 2.37 17.92 -20.91
C ARG A 62 2.99 19.31 -21.02
N HIS A 63 3.74 19.58 -22.10
CA HIS A 63 4.35 20.88 -22.33
C HIS A 63 3.30 21.98 -22.46
N HIS A 64 2.27 21.76 -23.28
CA HIS A 64 1.21 22.74 -23.49
C HIS A 64 0.40 23.00 -22.22
N LEU A 65 0.03 21.96 -21.46
CA LEU A 65 -0.67 22.11 -20.18
C LEU A 65 0.14 22.97 -19.19
N ARG A 66 1.45 22.70 -19.05
CA ARG A 66 2.32 23.51 -18.19
C ARG A 66 2.42 24.96 -18.65
N ARG A 67 2.54 25.20 -19.97
CA ARG A 67 2.59 26.56 -20.53
C ARG A 67 1.29 27.32 -20.26
N LEU A 68 0.14 26.71 -20.48
CA LEU A 68 -1.17 27.34 -20.28
C LEU A 68 -1.38 27.70 -18.80
N ARG A 69 -1.12 26.77 -17.89
CA ARG A 69 -1.19 27.02 -16.43
C ARG A 69 -0.23 28.11 -15.98
N SER A 70 1.01 28.09 -16.46
CA SER A 70 2.00 29.14 -16.14
C SER A 70 1.59 30.51 -16.68
N THR A 71 0.95 30.55 -17.86
CA THR A 71 0.41 31.79 -18.43
C THR A 71 -0.72 32.33 -17.57
N LEU A 72 -1.69 31.50 -17.18
CA LEU A 72 -2.76 31.88 -16.24
C LEU A 72 -2.21 32.45 -14.94
N GLU A 73 -1.27 31.75 -14.31
CA GLU A 73 -0.63 32.18 -13.07
C GLU A 73 0.02 33.55 -13.21
N SER A 74 0.82 33.76 -14.27
CA SER A 74 1.56 35.01 -14.50
C SER A 74 0.65 36.23 -14.68
N VAL A 75 -0.60 36.02 -15.12
CA VAL A 75 -1.59 37.08 -15.30
C VAL A 75 -2.44 37.26 -14.04
N ALA A 76 -2.77 36.18 -13.33
CA ALA A 76 -3.59 36.19 -12.12
C ALA A 76 -2.85 36.78 -10.91
N GLU A 77 -1.59 36.40 -10.67
CA GLU A 77 -0.86 36.79 -9.45
C GLU A 77 -0.73 38.31 -9.27
N PRO A 78 -0.40 39.12 -10.31
CA PRO A 78 -0.37 40.58 -10.18
C PRO A 78 -1.73 41.24 -9.89
N LEU A 79 -2.84 40.50 -10.09
CA LEU A 79 -4.19 40.93 -9.74
C LEU A 79 -4.58 40.56 -8.31
N GLY A 80 -3.71 39.88 -7.55
CA GLY A 80 -4.05 39.31 -6.24
C GLY A 80 -4.88 38.03 -6.35
N LEU A 81 -4.94 37.42 -7.55
CA LEU A 81 -5.72 36.23 -7.83
C LEU A 81 -4.81 35.00 -8.00
N GLY A 82 -5.34 33.83 -7.67
CA GLY A 82 -4.75 32.52 -7.92
C GLY A 82 -5.68 31.65 -8.76
N VAL A 83 -5.10 30.64 -9.42
CA VAL A 83 -5.87 29.65 -10.20
C VAL A 83 -5.68 28.25 -9.60
N VAL A 84 -6.77 27.51 -9.47
CA VAL A 84 -6.81 26.19 -8.83
C VAL A 84 -7.47 25.18 -9.77
N ALA A 85 -6.73 24.12 -10.11
CA ALA A 85 -7.28 22.96 -10.79
C ALA A 85 -7.76 21.94 -9.74
N ALA A 86 -9.08 21.87 -9.52
CA ALA A 86 -9.71 20.88 -8.65
C ALA A 86 -11.19 20.75 -9.02
N GLY A 87 -11.81 19.59 -8.80
CA GLY A 87 -13.21 19.40 -9.13
C GLY A 87 -14.14 20.35 -8.38
N THR A 88 -13.75 20.76 -7.17
CA THR A 88 -14.39 21.80 -6.35
C THR A 88 -13.31 22.51 -5.52
N VAL A 89 -13.61 23.75 -5.07
CA VAL A 89 -12.85 24.44 -4.02
C VAL A 89 -13.66 24.55 -2.72
N PRO A 90 -13.02 24.40 -1.55
CA PRO A 90 -13.74 24.34 -0.27
C PRO A 90 -14.36 25.68 0.15
N LEU A 91 -13.72 26.80 -0.20
CA LEU A 91 -14.12 28.16 0.20
C LEU A 91 -14.83 28.89 -0.96
N ALA A 92 -16.02 28.41 -1.32
CA ALA A 92 -16.90 29.07 -2.28
C ALA A 92 -18.18 29.59 -1.59
N ASP A 93 -18.61 30.81 -1.92
CA ASP A 93 -19.85 31.40 -1.42
C ASP A 93 -21.10 30.92 -2.19
N GLN A 94 -22.29 31.14 -1.61
CA GLN A 94 -23.53 30.98 -2.35
C GLN A 94 -23.83 32.24 -3.18
N GLY A 95 -24.21 32.03 -4.44
CA GLY A 95 -24.76 33.08 -5.29
C GLY A 95 -23.77 33.73 -6.26
N ASP A 96 -22.72 33.02 -6.67
CA ASP A 96 -21.78 33.52 -7.67
C ASP A 96 -22.51 33.89 -8.98
N LEU A 97 -22.15 35.06 -9.48
CA LEU A 97 -22.71 35.70 -10.66
C LEU A 97 -22.41 34.82 -11.87
N ILE A 98 -23.46 34.35 -12.54
CA ILE A 98 -23.35 33.63 -13.81
C ILE A 98 -22.73 34.56 -14.86
N SER A 99 -21.89 34.02 -15.72
CA SER A 99 -21.28 34.76 -16.82
C SER A 99 -22.32 35.34 -17.76
N ALA A 100 -22.10 36.58 -18.22
CA ALA A 100 -23.05 37.26 -19.09
C ALA A 100 -23.16 36.56 -20.45
N GLY A 101 -24.39 36.29 -20.90
CA GLY A 101 -24.63 35.68 -22.20
C GLY A 101 -26.00 35.01 -22.31
N ALA A 102 -26.64 35.15 -23.47
CA ALA A 102 -28.01 34.66 -23.71
C ALA A 102 -28.18 33.15 -23.51
N ARG A 103 -27.11 32.35 -23.60
CA ARG A 103 -27.13 30.91 -23.30
C ARG A 103 -27.22 30.68 -21.79
N TYR A 104 -26.35 31.30 -21.01
CA TYR A 104 -26.25 31.10 -19.56
C TYR A 104 -27.46 31.68 -18.80
N GLU A 105 -27.99 32.83 -19.24
CA GLU A 105 -29.23 33.41 -18.70
C GLU A 105 -30.44 32.49 -18.91
N ARG A 106 -30.54 31.84 -20.08
CA ARG A 106 -31.57 30.84 -20.35
C ARG A 106 -31.40 29.61 -19.47
N MET A 107 -30.17 29.10 -19.35
CA MET A 107 -29.90 27.96 -18.47
C MET A 107 -30.30 28.27 -17.02
N GLN A 108 -30.01 29.47 -16.51
CA GLN A 108 -30.43 29.88 -15.17
C GLN A 108 -31.96 29.84 -15.02
N HIS A 109 -32.69 30.34 -16.02
CA HIS A 109 -34.15 30.32 -16.02
C HIS A 109 -34.73 28.90 -16.13
N GLU A 110 -34.12 28.02 -16.91
CA GLU A 110 -34.65 26.68 -17.19
C GLU A 110 -34.28 25.65 -16.10
N TYR A 111 -33.05 25.69 -15.59
CA TYR A 111 -32.51 24.64 -14.69
C TYR A 111 -32.31 25.11 -13.25
N GLN A 112 -32.52 26.40 -12.96
CA GLN A 112 -32.70 26.95 -11.62
C GLN A 112 -31.57 26.55 -10.65
N LEU A 113 -31.89 25.79 -9.60
CA LEU A 113 -30.96 25.41 -8.54
C LEU A 113 -29.73 24.68 -9.10
N LEU A 114 -29.89 23.84 -10.13
CA LEU A 114 -28.76 23.08 -10.70
C LEU A 114 -27.65 24.00 -11.22
N VAL A 115 -28.02 25.11 -11.86
CA VAL A 115 -27.06 26.10 -12.36
C VAL A 115 -26.34 26.80 -11.21
N SER A 116 -27.08 27.20 -10.17
CA SER A 116 -26.49 27.86 -8.99
C SER A 116 -25.57 26.94 -8.16
N GLU A 117 -25.74 25.62 -8.29
CA GLU A 117 -24.94 24.64 -7.60
C GLU A 117 -23.88 23.98 -8.48
N GLN A 118 -23.75 24.37 -9.76
CA GLN A 118 -22.83 23.70 -10.68
C GLN A 118 -21.37 23.92 -10.33
N HIS A 119 -20.98 24.99 -9.62
CA HIS A 119 -19.58 25.42 -9.33
C HIS A 119 -18.54 24.29 -9.16
N ILE A 120 -18.09 23.71 -10.28
CA ILE A 120 -17.22 22.53 -10.41
C ILE A 120 -16.32 22.73 -11.62
N CYS A 121 -15.15 22.08 -11.64
CA CYS A 121 -14.25 22.08 -12.78
C CYS A 121 -13.91 20.66 -13.25
N GLY A 122 -13.94 20.41 -14.56
CA GLY A 122 -13.52 19.17 -15.20
C GLY A 122 -12.17 19.27 -15.89
N ALA A 123 -11.60 18.10 -16.19
CA ALA A 123 -10.56 17.95 -17.20
C ALA A 123 -11.12 17.06 -18.32
N GLN A 124 -11.03 17.54 -19.55
CA GLN A 124 -11.61 16.91 -20.72
C GLN A 124 -10.50 16.50 -21.67
N VAL A 125 -10.63 15.33 -22.30
CA VAL A 125 -9.64 14.83 -23.26
C VAL A 125 -10.33 14.42 -24.55
N HIS A 126 -9.83 14.94 -25.66
CA HIS A 126 -10.26 14.61 -27.01
C HIS A 126 -9.24 13.67 -27.66
N VAL A 127 -9.73 12.63 -28.32
CA VAL A 127 -8.91 11.74 -29.15
C VAL A 127 -9.56 11.60 -30.52
N ASP A 128 -8.78 11.78 -31.58
CA ASP A 128 -9.31 11.73 -32.94
C ASP A 128 -9.77 10.33 -33.36
N VAL A 129 -10.79 10.32 -34.21
CA VAL A 129 -11.35 9.13 -34.83
C VAL A 129 -11.68 9.42 -36.29
N PRO A 130 -11.68 8.40 -37.17
CA PRO A 130 -11.86 8.62 -38.61
C PRO A 130 -13.19 9.29 -38.98
N ASP A 131 -14.27 8.93 -38.29
CA ASP A 131 -15.62 9.41 -38.53
C ASP A 131 -16.52 9.27 -37.29
N ARG A 132 -17.75 9.79 -37.39
CA ARG A 132 -18.71 9.82 -36.28
C ARG A 132 -19.31 8.44 -35.95
N ASP A 133 -19.41 7.52 -36.91
CA ASP A 133 -19.90 6.17 -36.63
C ASP A 133 -18.88 5.40 -35.79
N VAL A 134 -17.59 5.52 -36.13
CA VAL A 134 -16.50 5.01 -35.30
C VAL A 134 -16.52 5.66 -33.91
N ALA A 135 -16.77 6.97 -33.81
CA ALA A 135 -16.87 7.65 -32.52
C ALA A 135 -17.94 7.03 -31.61
N VAL A 136 -19.14 6.76 -32.13
CA VAL A 136 -20.25 6.12 -31.40
C VAL A 136 -19.87 4.70 -30.95
N GLN A 137 -19.20 3.93 -31.81
CA GLN A 137 -18.77 2.58 -31.51
C GLN A 137 -17.64 2.51 -30.48
N VAL A 138 -16.73 3.49 -30.49
CA VAL A 138 -15.65 3.63 -29.50
C VAL A 138 -16.23 3.99 -28.13
N VAL A 139 -17.17 4.93 -28.07
CA VAL A 139 -17.85 5.36 -26.83
C VAL A 139 -18.38 4.16 -26.04
N ARG A 140 -19.05 3.21 -26.70
CA ARG A 140 -19.63 2.01 -26.08
C ARG A 140 -18.57 1.05 -25.54
N ARG A 141 -17.43 0.93 -26.23
CA ARG A 141 -16.32 0.04 -25.85
C ARG A 141 -15.49 0.60 -24.69
N VAL A 142 -15.37 1.92 -24.60
CA VAL A 142 -14.58 2.60 -23.58
C VAL A 142 -15.36 2.83 -22.28
N ALA A 143 -16.70 2.91 -22.34
CA ALA A 143 -17.56 3.16 -21.17
C ALA A 143 -17.22 2.33 -19.90
N PRO A 144 -16.88 1.04 -19.97
CA PRO A 144 -16.56 0.23 -18.78
C PRO A 144 -15.31 0.68 -18.02
N TYR A 145 -14.42 1.45 -18.66
CA TYR A 145 -13.16 1.89 -18.06
C TYR A 145 -13.24 3.28 -17.43
N LEU A 146 -14.33 4.04 -17.68
CA LEU A 146 -14.51 5.40 -17.15
C LEU A 146 -14.46 5.50 -15.62
N PRO A 147 -14.99 4.54 -14.83
CA PRO A 147 -14.86 4.59 -13.38
C PRO A 147 -13.41 4.62 -12.90
N ILE A 148 -12.49 3.97 -13.62
CA ILE A 148 -11.07 3.95 -13.27
C ILE A 148 -10.46 5.35 -13.50
N LEU A 149 -10.75 5.98 -14.64
CA LEU A 149 -10.27 7.33 -14.96
C LEU A 149 -10.85 8.37 -14.00
N LEU A 150 -12.11 8.22 -13.60
CA LEU A 150 -12.74 9.04 -12.56
C LEU A 150 -11.99 8.92 -11.23
N ALA A 151 -11.71 7.69 -10.78
CA ALA A 151 -10.99 7.44 -9.52
C ALA A 151 -9.60 8.09 -9.52
N VAL A 152 -8.88 8.04 -10.64
CA VAL A 152 -7.57 8.71 -10.83
C VAL A 152 -7.70 10.23 -10.72
N SER A 153 -8.72 10.82 -11.36
CA SER A 153 -8.92 12.28 -11.39
C SER A 153 -9.45 12.89 -10.08
N ALA A 154 -10.03 12.07 -9.20
CA ALA A 154 -10.83 12.53 -8.06
C ALA A 154 -10.13 13.59 -7.20
N SER A 155 -10.70 14.80 -7.17
CA SER A 155 -10.08 15.99 -6.60
C SER A 155 -11.10 16.94 -5.95
N SER A 156 -12.27 16.45 -5.54
CA SER A 156 -13.33 17.29 -4.99
C SER A 156 -13.96 16.71 -3.71
N PRO A 157 -13.19 16.51 -2.62
CA PRO A 157 -13.71 15.96 -1.38
C PRO A 157 -14.57 16.95 -0.59
N TYR A 158 -14.31 18.25 -0.75
CA TYR A 158 -14.97 19.30 0.01
C TYR A 158 -16.04 20.02 -0.80
N TRP A 159 -17.17 20.29 -0.15
CA TRP A 159 -18.25 21.07 -0.71
C TRP A 159 -18.74 22.09 0.31
N ARG A 160 -18.61 23.39 -0.02
CA ARG A 160 -19.09 24.51 0.81
C ARG A 160 -18.59 24.44 2.26
N GLY A 161 -17.28 24.33 2.43
CA GLY A 161 -16.64 24.28 3.75
C GLY A 161 -16.95 23.02 4.56
N ARG A 162 -17.34 21.91 3.92
CA ARG A 162 -17.61 20.63 4.59
C ARG A 162 -17.03 19.47 3.81
N ASP A 163 -16.51 18.47 4.51
CA ASP A 163 -16.18 17.18 3.87
C ASP A 163 -17.48 16.52 3.41
N SER A 164 -17.57 16.21 2.12
CA SER A 164 -18.72 15.53 1.53
C SER A 164 -18.73 14.03 1.81
N GLY A 165 -17.58 13.47 2.21
CA GLY A 165 -17.30 12.04 2.27
C GLY A 165 -17.00 11.40 0.90
N TYR A 166 -17.09 12.13 -0.21
CA TYR A 166 -16.75 11.62 -1.55
C TYR A 166 -15.30 11.98 -1.91
N ALA A 167 -14.69 11.26 -2.85
CA ALA A 167 -13.42 11.67 -3.45
C ALA A 167 -13.65 12.62 -4.63
N SER A 168 -14.68 12.37 -5.44
CA SER A 168 -15.22 13.32 -6.42
C SER A 168 -16.65 13.69 -6.06
N PHE A 169 -16.84 14.86 -5.42
CA PHE A 169 -18.16 15.44 -5.24
C PHE A 169 -18.67 16.14 -6.51
N ARG A 170 -17.76 16.54 -7.41
CA ARG A 170 -18.12 17.04 -8.74
C ARG A 170 -19.04 16.06 -9.46
N SER A 171 -18.74 14.76 -9.47
CA SER A 171 -19.62 13.76 -10.10
C SER A 171 -21.02 13.74 -9.49
N MET A 172 -21.14 13.96 -8.17
CA MET A 172 -22.44 14.01 -7.49
C MET A 172 -23.25 15.24 -7.91
N VAL A 173 -22.60 16.40 -8.01
CA VAL A 173 -23.21 17.63 -8.53
C VAL A 173 -23.66 17.44 -9.99
N TRP A 174 -22.76 16.90 -10.83
CA TRP A 174 -22.96 16.71 -12.27
C TRP A 174 -24.08 15.71 -12.59
N SER A 175 -24.17 14.60 -11.85
CA SER A 175 -25.15 13.52 -12.10
C SER A 175 -26.64 13.93 -11.99
N ARG A 176 -26.91 15.15 -11.54
CA ARG A 176 -28.27 15.70 -11.42
C ARG A 176 -28.77 16.35 -12.71
N TRP A 177 -27.87 16.60 -13.66
CA TRP A 177 -28.23 17.15 -14.96
C TRP A 177 -28.94 16.11 -15.84
N PRO A 178 -29.87 16.51 -16.74
CA PRO A 178 -30.81 15.58 -17.38
C PRO A 178 -30.17 14.45 -18.19
N THR A 179 -29.02 14.72 -18.81
CA THR A 179 -28.30 13.80 -19.71
C THR A 179 -26.97 13.31 -19.11
N ALA A 180 -26.67 13.62 -17.86
CA ALA A 180 -25.40 13.26 -17.24
C ALA A 180 -25.33 11.78 -16.86
N GLY A 181 -24.16 11.18 -17.03
CA GLY A 181 -23.87 9.79 -16.69
C GLY A 181 -23.40 8.95 -17.88
N PRO A 182 -23.44 7.61 -17.77
CA PRO A 182 -22.95 6.73 -18.82
C PRO A 182 -23.71 6.94 -20.14
N PRO A 183 -23.04 6.79 -21.29
CA PRO A 183 -23.68 6.97 -22.59
C PRO A 183 -24.85 5.98 -22.80
N GLY A 184 -25.84 6.40 -23.58
CA GLY A 184 -26.95 5.54 -24.01
C GLY A 184 -26.52 4.46 -25.00
N ASP A 185 -27.38 3.46 -25.21
CA ASP A 185 -27.12 2.36 -26.15
C ASP A 185 -27.53 2.77 -27.57
N VAL A 186 -26.58 3.35 -28.30
CA VAL A 186 -26.77 3.94 -29.63
C VAL A 186 -25.81 3.30 -30.64
N GLU A 187 -26.28 2.84 -31.80
CA GLU A 187 -25.45 2.04 -32.70
C GLU A 187 -24.71 2.87 -33.77
N THR A 188 -25.35 3.90 -34.30
CA THR A 188 -24.80 4.72 -35.39
C THR A 188 -24.79 6.20 -35.05
N ALA A 189 -24.03 7.00 -35.80
CA ALA A 189 -24.07 8.46 -35.73
C ALA A 189 -25.47 9.01 -36.03
N ALA A 190 -26.22 8.36 -36.94
CA ALA A 190 -27.60 8.72 -37.25
C ALA A 190 -28.54 8.47 -36.06
N ASP A 191 -28.39 7.34 -35.36
CA ASP A 191 -29.16 7.05 -34.15
C ASP A 191 -28.82 8.05 -33.03
N TYR A 192 -27.55 8.44 -32.93
CA TYR A 192 -27.09 9.44 -31.96
C TYR A 192 -27.73 10.80 -32.24
N ASP A 193 -27.70 11.24 -33.50
CA ASP A 193 -28.30 12.51 -33.92
C ASP A 193 -29.82 12.50 -33.72
N ALA A 194 -30.49 11.37 -33.98
CA ALA A 194 -31.91 11.20 -33.72
C ALA A 194 -32.24 11.32 -32.22
N MET A 195 -31.49 10.64 -31.36
CA MET A 195 -31.64 10.74 -29.90
C MET A 195 -31.42 12.19 -29.41
N VAL A 196 -30.41 12.89 -29.91
CA VAL A 196 -30.17 14.30 -29.55
C VAL A 196 -31.32 15.19 -30.03
N ALA A 197 -31.82 14.98 -31.25
CA ALA A 197 -32.96 15.72 -31.77
C ALA A 197 -34.25 15.48 -30.96
N GLU A 198 -34.49 14.25 -30.50
CA GLU A 198 -35.61 13.90 -29.61
C GLU A 198 -35.50 14.59 -28.25
N LEU A 199 -34.29 14.60 -27.66
CA LEU A 199 -34.03 15.31 -26.39
C LEU A 199 -34.28 16.82 -26.51
N ILE A 200 -33.87 17.44 -27.62
CA ILE A 200 -34.14 18.86 -27.91
C ILE A 200 -35.64 19.09 -28.14
N ALA A 201 -36.28 18.26 -28.95
CA ALA A 201 -37.71 18.39 -29.25
C ALA A 201 -38.59 18.24 -28.00
N SER A 202 -38.16 17.46 -27.02
CA SER A 202 -38.85 17.32 -25.73
C SER A 202 -38.76 18.56 -24.83
N GLY A 203 -37.84 19.49 -25.12
CA GLY A 203 -37.51 20.63 -24.26
C GLY A 203 -36.70 20.28 -23.01
N THR A 204 -36.23 19.02 -22.89
CA THR A 204 -35.37 18.58 -21.77
C THR A 204 -33.98 19.21 -21.85
N ILE A 205 -33.45 19.34 -23.07
CA ILE A 205 -32.21 20.06 -23.36
C ILE A 205 -32.45 21.12 -24.44
N SER A 206 -31.67 22.20 -24.40
CA SER A 206 -31.88 23.36 -25.27
C SER A 206 -30.98 23.37 -26.50
N ASP A 207 -29.85 22.66 -26.48
CA ASP A 207 -28.91 22.52 -27.60
C ASP A 207 -28.07 21.22 -27.48
N PRO A 208 -27.40 20.77 -28.56
CA PRO A 208 -26.55 19.56 -28.52
C PRO A 208 -25.40 19.61 -27.52
N GLY A 209 -24.93 20.81 -27.13
CA GLY A 209 -23.89 20.99 -26.12
C GLY A 209 -24.33 20.57 -24.72
N MET A 210 -25.64 20.43 -24.48
CA MET A 210 -26.23 19.94 -23.25
C MET A 210 -26.32 18.40 -23.15
N VAL A 211 -25.65 17.67 -24.05
CA VAL A 211 -25.46 16.22 -23.92
C VAL A 211 -24.28 15.95 -22.98
N TYR A 212 -24.56 15.66 -21.72
CA TYR A 212 -23.57 15.61 -20.64
C TYR A 212 -23.06 14.21 -20.30
N PHE A 213 -23.09 13.29 -21.26
CA PHE A 213 -22.55 11.95 -21.05
C PHE A 213 -21.09 11.99 -20.60
N ASP A 214 -20.72 11.01 -19.76
CA ASP A 214 -19.38 10.84 -19.19
C ASP A 214 -18.30 10.69 -20.29
N ILE A 215 -18.71 10.22 -21.46
CA ILE A 215 -17.94 10.18 -22.72
C ILE A 215 -18.93 10.37 -23.89
N ARG A 216 -18.53 11.09 -24.95
CA ARG A 216 -19.40 11.33 -26.13
C ARG A 216 -18.61 11.51 -27.43
N PRO A 217 -19.24 11.33 -28.60
CA PRO A 217 -18.74 11.92 -29.84
C PRO A 217 -18.77 13.44 -29.73
N SER A 218 -17.70 14.13 -30.15
CA SER A 218 -17.70 15.60 -30.18
C SER A 218 -18.72 16.11 -31.19
N ALA A 219 -19.39 17.21 -30.84
CA ALA A 219 -20.38 17.85 -31.69
C ALA A 219 -19.76 18.66 -32.85
N HIS A 220 -18.47 18.95 -32.79
CA HIS A 220 -17.79 19.89 -33.70
C HIS A 220 -16.42 19.42 -34.18
N LEU A 221 -15.87 18.34 -33.60
CA LEU A 221 -14.61 17.73 -34.02
C LEU A 221 -14.81 16.24 -34.33
N PRO A 222 -14.01 15.63 -35.23
CA PRO A 222 -13.99 14.19 -35.46
C PRO A 222 -13.23 13.48 -34.32
N THR A 223 -13.71 13.64 -33.08
CA THR A 223 -13.07 13.12 -31.87
C THR A 223 -14.07 12.43 -30.97
N VAL A 224 -13.59 11.52 -30.13
CA VAL A 224 -14.28 11.09 -28.91
C VAL A 224 -13.78 11.93 -27.74
N GLU A 225 -14.70 12.40 -26.92
CA GLU A 225 -14.49 13.36 -25.85
C GLU A 225 -14.80 12.72 -24.49
N LEU A 226 -13.79 12.66 -23.62
CA LEU A 226 -13.88 12.21 -22.23
C LEU A 226 -14.27 13.39 -21.33
N ARG A 227 -15.34 13.26 -20.53
CA ARG A 227 -15.85 14.35 -19.65
C ARG A 227 -16.07 13.95 -18.19
N VAL A 228 -15.86 12.67 -17.86
CA VAL A 228 -16.10 12.12 -16.52
C VAL A 228 -15.18 12.71 -15.45
N CYS A 229 -13.96 13.10 -15.82
CA CYS A 229 -12.89 13.44 -14.89
C CYS A 229 -13.07 14.80 -14.19
N ASP A 230 -12.66 14.86 -12.93
CA ASP A 230 -12.45 16.14 -12.24
C ASP A 230 -11.23 16.88 -12.83
N ALA A 231 -11.19 18.20 -12.67
CA ALA A 231 -9.96 18.96 -12.89
C ALA A 231 -8.87 18.45 -11.93
N CYS A 232 -7.66 18.24 -12.44
CA CYS A 232 -6.59 17.59 -11.68
C CYS A 232 -5.55 18.62 -11.22
N PRO A 233 -5.22 18.73 -9.91
CA PRO A 233 -4.20 19.68 -9.47
C PRO A 233 -2.84 19.45 -10.12
N GLN A 234 -2.45 18.20 -10.39
CA GLN A 234 -1.18 17.88 -11.05
C GLN A 234 -1.36 17.61 -12.54
N VAL A 235 -0.52 18.24 -13.36
CA VAL A 235 -0.48 18.03 -14.82
C VAL A 235 -0.25 16.55 -15.16
N ASP A 236 0.61 15.88 -14.41
CA ASP A 236 0.95 14.47 -14.69
C ASP A 236 -0.24 13.51 -14.50
N ASP A 237 -1.22 13.85 -13.65
CA ASP A 237 -2.45 13.07 -13.51
C ASP A 237 -3.32 13.23 -14.79
N VAL A 238 -3.37 14.43 -15.39
CA VAL A 238 -4.05 14.69 -16.69
C VAL A 238 -3.37 13.94 -17.83
N VAL A 239 -2.04 13.97 -17.88
CA VAL A 239 -1.24 13.27 -18.90
C VAL A 239 -1.45 11.75 -18.80
N LEU A 240 -1.50 11.20 -17.59
CA LEU A 240 -1.82 9.79 -17.37
C LEU A 240 -3.22 9.44 -17.90
N ILE A 241 -4.23 10.23 -17.53
CA ILE A 241 -5.61 10.03 -18.00
C ILE A 241 -5.66 10.09 -19.53
N ALA A 242 -4.99 11.06 -20.14
CA ALA A 242 -4.95 11.22 -21.58
C ALA A 242 -4.27 10.04 -22.29
N GLY A 243 -3.15 9.53 -21.75
CA GLY A 243 -2.47 8.35 -22.27
C GLY A 243 -3.31 7.08 -22.19
N LEU A 244 -3.94 6.83 -21.03
CA LEU A 244 -4.85 5.69 -20.85
C LEU A 244 -6.07 5.80 -21.77
N PHE A 245 -6.67 6.98 -21.88
CA PHE A 245 -7.83 7.20 -22.72
C PHE A 245 -7.50 7.05 -24.21
N ARG A 246 -6.36 7.60 -24.67
CA ARG A 246 -5.87 7.43 -26.05
C ARG A 246 -5.63 5.97 -26.38
N ALA A 247 -5.01 5.21 -25.48
CA ALA A 247 -4.79 3.77 -25.66
C ALA A 247 -6.12 2.98 -25.69
N LEU A 248 -7.09 3.34 -24.83
CA LEU A 248 -8.43 2.76 -24.82
C LEU A 248 -9.18 3.00 -26.14
N VAL A 249 -9.07 4.20 -26.71
CA VAL A 249 -9.64 4.52 -28.03
C VAL A 249 -8.96 3.70 -29.12
N GLY A 250 -7.63 3.55 -29.08
CA GLY A 250 -6.88 2.71 -30.01
C GLY A 250 -7.30 1.23 -29.93
N MET A 251 -7.46 0.70 -28.71
CA MET A 251 -7.94 -0.65 -28.46
C MET A 251 -9.36 -0.84 -28.99
N ALA A 252 -10.28 0.08 -28.66
CA ALA A 252 -11.66 0.03 -29.11
C ALA A 252 -11.79 0.05 -30.64
N ARG A 253 -10.91 0.77 -31.34
CA ARG A 253 -10.83 0.78 -32.80
C ARG A 253 -10.32 -0.55 -33.34
N ALA A 254 -9.25 -1.10 -32.77
CA ALA A 254 -8.72 -2.40 -33.16
C ALA A 254 -9.77 -3.52 -32.98
N ASP A 255 -10.51 -3.49 -31.87
CA ASP A 255 -11.60 -4.41 -31.59
C ASP A 255 -12.75 -4.29 -32.61
N LEU A 256 -13.11 -3.04 -32.98
CA LEU A 256 -14.12 -2.77 -34.00
C LEU A 256 -13.68 -3.30 -35.37
N ASP A 257 -12.44 -3.02 -35.79
CA ASP A 257 -11.86 -3.47 -37.05
C ASP A 257 -11.76 -5.01 -37.12
N ALA A 258 -11.49 -5.65 -35.97
CA ALA A 258 -11.47 -7.10 -35.83
C ALA A 258 -12.87 -7.74 -35.72
N GLY A 259 -13.94 -6.94 -35.66
CA GLY A 259 -15.32 -7.43 -35.52
C GLY A 259 -15.61 -8.08 -34.18
N LEU A 260 -14.90 -7.69 -33.11
CA LEU A 260 -15.11 -8.21 -31.77
C LEU A 260 -16.44 -7.68 -31.18
N PRO A 261 -17.18 -8.53 -30.43
CA PRO A 261 -18.42 -8.12 -29.81
C PRO A 261 -18.20 -7.02 -28.77
N LEU A 262 -19.24 -6.23 -28.51
CA LEU A 262 -19.21 -5.22 -27.46
C LEU A 262 -19.02 -5.88 -26.07
N PRO A 263 -18.31 -5.21 -25.15
CA PRO A 263 -18.24 -5.63 -23.76
C PRO A 263 -19.65 -5.76 -23.16
N ALA A 264 -19.93 -6.86 -22.47
CA ALA A 264 -21.21 -7.10 -21.83
C ALA A 264 -21.39 -6.18 -20.61
N SER A 265 -21.83 -4.95 -20.83
CA SER A 265 -21.94 -3.91 -19.80
C SER A 265 -23.38 -3.43 -19.68
N ARG A 266 -23.92 -3.48 -18.46
CA ARG A 266 -25.25 -2.94 -18.16
C ARG A 266 -25.13 -1.50 -17.69
N HIS A 267 -26.01 -0.63 -18.18
CA HIS A 267 -26.01 0.79 -17.83
C HIS A 267 -26.10 1.02 -16.31
N GLU A 268 -26.88 0.21 -15.59
CA GLU A 268 -27.02 0.28 -14.13
C GLU A 268 -25.71 -0.03 -13.41
N LEU A 269 -24.92 -0.98 -13.93
CA LEU A 269 -23.63 -1.34 -13.37
C LEU A 269 -22.58 -0.27 -13.65
N LEU A 270 -22.56 0.31 -14.84
CA LEU A 270 -21.70 1.45 -15.17
C LEU A 270 -21.96 2.62 -14.22
N ARG A 271 -23.24 2.97 -14.01
CA ARG A 271 -23.63 4.03 -13.08
C ARG A 271 -23.21 3.73 -11.64
N ALA A 272 -23.40 2.49 -11.17
CA ALA A 272 -22.98 2.08 -9.84
C ALA A 272 -21.45 2.10 -9.67
N ALA A 273 -20.71 1.69 -10.70
CA ALA A 273 -19.25 1.71 -10.71
C ALA A 273 -18.70 3.14 -10.70
N SER A 274 -19.24 4.04 -11.53
CA SER A 274 -18.89 5.47 -11.50
C SER A 274 -19.22 6.11 -10.15
N TRP A 275 -20.36 5.79 -9.55
CA TRP A 275 -20.69 6.26 -8.19
C TRP A 275 -19.69 5.74 -7.14
N ARG A 276 -19.29 4.46 -7.23
CA ARG A 276 -18.28 3.89 -6.35
C ARG A 276 -16.94 4.60 -6.50
N ALA A 277 -16.51 4.86 -7.74
CA ALA A 277 -15.28 5.59 -8.02
C ALA A 277 -15.33 7.02 -7.46
N ALA A 278 -16.45 7.73 -7.66
CA ALA A 278 -16.67 9.05 -7.07
C ALA A 278 -16.62 9.02 -5.54
N ARG A 279 -17.15 7.96 -4.90
CA ARG A 279 -17.10 7.79 -3.44
C ARG A 279 -15.70 7.49 -2.93
N SER A 280 -15.01 6.54 -3.55
CA SER A 280 -13.81 5.91 -3.00
C SER A 280 -12.50 6.53 -3.48
N GLY A 281 -12.46 7.13 -4.68
CA GLY A 281 -11.21 7.56 -5.30
C GLY A 281 -10.20 6.41 -5.42
N LEU A 282 -8.92 6.71 -5.17
CA LEU A 282 -7.85 5.70 -5.13
C LEU A 282 -7.66 5.05 -3.74
N GLU A 283 -8.38 5.55 -2.74
CA GLU A 283 -8.21 5.15 -1.34
C GLU A 283 -9.13 4.00 -0.93
N GLY A 284 -10.20 3.75 -1.69
CA GLY A 284 -11.10 2.62 -1.49
C GLY A 284 -11.18 1.69 -2.71
N ASP A 285 -11.77 0.51 -2.53
CA ASP A 285 -11.92 -0.45 -3.63
C ASP A 285 -12.91 0.05 -4.70
N LEU A 286 -12.65 -0.35 -5.94
CA LEU A 286 -13.44 -0.05 -7.13
C LEU A 286 -14.21 -1.28 -7.59
N VAL A 287 -15.25 -1.06 -8.40
CA VAL A 287 -15.98 -2.15 -9.05
C VAL A 287 -15.21 -2.57 -10.30
N ASP A 288 -14.77 -3.83 -10.34
CA ASP A 288 -14.33 -4.45 -11.59
C ASP A 288 -15.59 -4.82 -12.40
N LEU A 289 -15.71 -4.35 -13.63
CA LEU A 289 -16.86 -4.65 -14.47
C LEU A 289 -16.70 -5.95 -15.27
N SER A 290 -15.53 -6.61 -15.19
CA SER A 290 -15.29 -7.93 -15.77
C SER A 290 -15.77 -9.08 -14.86
N GLY A 291 -16.05 -8.81 -13.57
CA GLY A 291 -16.51 -9.80 -12.59
C GLY A 291 -17.24 -9.18 -11.40
N PRO A 292 -17.84 -9.96 -10.48
CA PRO A 292 -18.66 -9.42 -9.39
C PRO A 292 -17.85 -8.89 -8.19
N ALA A 293 -16.59 -8.51 -8.38
CA ALA A 293 -15.65 -8.25 -7.28
C ALA A 293 -15.35 -6.75 -7.09
N LEU A 294 -15.14 -6.37 -5.83
CA LEU A 294 -14.44 -5.14 -5.49
C LEU A 294 -12.93 -5.39 -5.56
N VAL A 295 -12.21 -4.53 -6.26
CA VAL A 295 -10.78 -4.66 -6.52
C VAL A 295 -10.07 -3.39 -6.11
N SER A 296 -8.91 -3.54 -5.45
CA SER A 296 -8.12 -2.39 -5.04
C SER A 296 -7.56 -1.63 -6.25
N PRO A 297 -7.52 -0.28 -6.24
CA PRO A 297 -7.03 0.51 -7.36
C PRO A 297 -5.65 0.10 -7.92
N PRO A 298 -4.62 -0.26 -7.11
CA PRO A 298 -3.34 -0.70 -7.64
C PRO A 298 -3.43 -1.94 -8.56
N ILE A 299 -4.30 -2.89 -8.20
CA ILE A 299 -4.52 -4.10 -9.01
C ILE A 299 -5.27 -3.72 -10.29
N LEU A 300 -6.39 -3.00 -10.16
CA LEU A 300 -7.27 -2.70 -11.29
C LEU A 300 -6.60 -1.79 -12.33
N ILE A 301 -5.86 -0.77 -11.87
CA ILE A 301 -5.07 0.11 -12.74
C ILE A 301 -3.88 -0.64 -13.34
N GLY A 302 -3.19 -1.49 -12.57
CA GLY A 302 -2.10 -2.32 -13.09
C GLY A 302 -2.58 -3.26 -14.21
N GLN A 303 -3.71 -3.93 -14.01
CA GLN A 303 -4.35 -4.78 -15.02
C GLN A 303 -4.76 -3.99 -16.26
N LEU A 304 -5.32 -2.78 -16.10
CA LEU A 304 -5.67 -1.92 -17.22
C LEU A 304 -4.43 -1.52 -18.03
N VAL A 305 -3.36 -1.08 -17.36
CA VAL A 305 -2.09 -0.70 -18.00
C VAL A 305 -1.51 -1.89 -18.76
N ASP A 306 -1.43 -3.06 -18.13
CA ASP A 306 -0.91 -4.27 -18.77
C ASP A 306 -1.78 -4.70 -19.97
N HIS A 307 -3.10 -4.55 -19.86
CA HIS A 307 -4.04 -4.85 -20.95
C HIS A 307 -3.85 -3.90 -22.15
N LEU A 308 -3.59 -2.61 -21.89
CA LEU A 308 -3.37 -1.59 -22.91
C LEU A 308 -1.94 -1.55 -23.46
N ARG A 309 -1.05 -2.42 -22.97
CA ARG A 309 0.36 -2.44 -23.36
C ARG A 309 0.59 -2.42 -24.88
N PRO A 310 -0.11 -3.22 -25.71
CA PRO A 310 0.12 -3.20 -27.16
C PRO A 310 -0.11 -1.81 -27.78
N GLN A 311 -1.19 -1.13 -27.40
CA GLN A 311 -1.51 0.21 -27.89
C GLN A 311 -0.52 1.25 -27.36
N LEU A 312 -0.14 1.13 -26.08
CA LEU A 312 0.84 2.03 -25.47
C LEU A 312 2.24 1.88 -26.09
N GLU A 313 2.66 0.67 -26.46
CA GLU A 313 3.92 0.43 -27.15
C GLU A 313 3.89 0.97 -28.59
N GLU A 314 2.77 0.82 -29.30
CA GLU A 314 2.58 1.39 -30.64
C GLU A 314 2.64 2.93 -30.62
N LEU A 315 2.08 3.56 -29.58
CA LEU A 315 2.10 5.01 -29.38
C LEU A 315 3.44 5.54 -28.83
N GLY A 316 4.32 4.66 -28.34
CA GLY A 316 5.55 5.05 -27.64
C GLY A 316 5.34 5.54 -26.20
N ASP A 317 4.17 5.32 -25.62
CA ASP A 317 3.75 5.83 -24.31
C ASP A 317 3.96 4.84 -23.15
N TRP A 318 4.28 3.57 -23.44
CA TRP A 318 4.29 2.48 -22.45
C TRP A 318 5.05 2.81 -21.16
N GLU A 319 6.32 3.20 -21.27
CA GLU A 319 7.16 3.50 -20.11
C GLU A 319 6.61 4.70 -19.34
N GLN A 320 6.15 5.74 -20.04
CA GLN A 320 5.62 6.94 -19.40
C GLN A 320 4.32 6.67 -18.64
N VAL A 321 3.36 5.97 -19.24
CA VAL A 321 2.07 5.62 -18.61
C VAL A 321 2.26 4.65 -17.45
N ARG A 322 3.20 3.70 -17.56
CA ARG A 322 3.52 2.77 -16.46
C ARG A 322 4.08 3.50 -15.25
N GLU A 323 5.05 4.40 -15.46
CA GLU A 323 5.66 5.15 -14.36
C GLU A 323 4.70 6.18 -13.76
N LEU A 324 3.91 6.87 -14.59
CA LEU A 324 2.86 7.78 -14.10
C LEU A 324 1.81 7.04 -13.27
N SER A 325 1.34 5.86 -13.71
CA SER A 325 0.42 5.03 -12.95
C SER A 325 0.96 4.68 -11.57
N ARG A 326 2.23 4.23 -11.50
CA ARG A 326 2.90 3.91 -10.22
C ARG A 326 3.02 5.13 -9.32
N ALA A 327 3.43 6.27 -9.87
CA ALA A 327 3.59 7.51 -9.13
C ALA A 327 2.25 8.02 -8.56
N THR A 328 1.19 8.01 -9.35
CA THR A 328 -0.14 8.43 -8.91
C THR A 328 -0.71 7.50 -7.83
N LEU A 329 -0.56 6.18 -7.97
CA LEU A 329 -0.96 5.21 -6.95
C LEU A 329 -0.20 5.38 -5.63
N ALA A 330 1.12 5.61 -5.69
CA ALA A 330 1.94 5.82 -4.50
C ALA A 330 1.57 7.11 -3.75
N ARG A 331 1.19 8.16 -4.50
CA ARG A 331 0.86 9.49 -3.98
C ARG A 331 -0.59 9.60 -3.45
N GLY A 332 -1.49 8.76 -3.94
CA GLY A 332 -2.93 8.79 -3.67
C GLY A 332 -3.66 9.89 -4.46
N SER A 333 -4.99 9.89 -4.41
CA SER A 333 -5.85 10.84 -5.14
C SER A 333 -5.64 12.28 -4.64
N ALA A 334 -5.94 13.26 -5.51
CA ALA A 334 -5.93 14.67 -5.12
C ALA A 334 -6.91 14.95 -3.97
N ALA A 335 -8.03 14.23 -3.92
CA ALA A 335 -8.99 14.31 -2.83
C ALA A 335 -8.37 13.90 -1.47
N ALA A 336 -7.61 12.80 -1.44
CA ALA A 336 -6.85 12.46 -0.25
C ALA A 336 -5.86 13.57 0.10
N ARG A 337 -5.10 14.11 -0.87
CA ARG A 337 -4.13 15.21 -0.62
C ARG A 337 -4.78 16.47 -0.02
N GLN A 338 -6.02 16.77 -0.38
CA GLN A 338 -6.76 17.88 0.20
C GLN A 338 -7.17 17.61 1.65
N ARG A 339 -7.68 16.41 1.96
CA ARG A 339 -7.98 16.02 3.35
C ARG A 339 -6.76 16.08 4.25
N ARG A 340 -5.63 15.72 3.66
CA ARG A 340 -4.28 15.77 4.20
C ARG A 340 -3.83 17.20 4.53
N ALA A 341 -4.00 18.11 3.58
CA ALA A 341 -3.77 19.54 3.82
C ALA A 341 -4.67 20.11 4.93
N PHE A 342 -5.96 19.81 4.92
CA PHE A 342 -6.90 20.21 5.98
C PHE A 342 -6.49 19.66 7.36
N GLY A 343 -6.02 18.41 7.40
CA GLY A 343 -5.64 17.72 8.64
C GLY A 343 -4.53 18.42 9.44
N ARG A 344 -3.74 19.28 8.80
CA ARG A 344 -2.61 20.02 9.39
C ARG A 344 -3.06 20.97 10.52
N ARG A 345 -3.88 21.99 10.20
CA ARG A 345 -4.44 22.94 11.18
C ARG A 345 -5.96 22.84 11.36
N GLY A 346 -6.67 22.11 10.50
CA GLY A 346 -8.13 22.10 10.46
C GLY A 346 -8.73 23.31 9.73
N GLU A 347 -7.95 23.97 8.87
CA GLU A 347 -8.35 25.18 8.16
C GLU A 347 -8.44 24.91 6.65
N PHE A 348 -9.51 25.41 5.99
CA PHE A 348 -9.65 25.25 4.54
C PHE A 348 -8.67 26.08 3.73
N THR A 349 -8.05 27.10 4.33
CA THR A 349 -6.96 27.87 3.73
C THR A 349 -5.77 26.96 3.40
N ASP A 350 -5.43 25.99 4.26
CA ASP A 350 -4.37 25.01 3.99
C ASP A 350 -4.67 24.14 2.76
N VAL A 351 -5.96 23.82 2.54
CA VAL A 351 -6.40 23.06 1.37
C VAL A 351 -6.22 23.89 0.10
N VAL A 352 -6.65 25.14 0.12
CA VAL A 352 -6.52 26.05 -1.04
C VAL A 352 -5.05 26.34 -1.34
N ASP A 353 -4.23 26.58 -0.32
CA ASP A 353 -2.80 26.83 -0.49
C ASP A 353 -2.09 25.58 -1.08
N ALA A 354 -2.45 24.38 -0.64
CA ALA A 354 -1.95 23.14 -1.22
C ALA A 354 -2.40 22.97 -2.68
N LEU A 355 -3.65 23.29 -3.00
CA LEU A 355 -4.17 23.23 -4.37
C LEU A 355 -3.49 24.25 -5.30
N LEU A 356 -3.25 25.47 -4.83
CA LEU A 356 -2.47 26.48 -5.54
C LEU A 356 -1.06 25.96 -5.85
N ALA A 357 -0.34 25.47 -4.83
CA ALA A 357 1.01 24.95 -5.01
C ALA A 357 1.06 23.82 -6.05
N HIS A 358 0.18 22.82 -5.94
CA HIS A 358 0.16 21.71 -6.90
C HIS A 358 -0.23 22.16 -8.31
N THR A 359 -1.17 23.09 -8.45
CA THR A 359 -1.58 23.64 -9.76
C THR A 359 -0.40 24.31 -10.46
N GLN A 360 0.47 24.98 -9.70
CA GLN A 360 1.73 25.61 -10.15
C GLN A 360 2.89 24.62 -10.37
N GLY A 361 2.69 23.33 -10.10
CA GLY A 361 3.76 22.33 -10.16
C GLY A 361 4.80 22.46 -9.05
N ARG A 362 4.44 23.06 -7.90
CA ARG A 362 5.28 23.23 -6.72
C ARG A 362 4.85 22.26 -5.60
N GLU A 363 5.79 21.91 -4.73
CA GLU A 363 5.47 21.23 -3.47
C GLU A 363 4.96 22.24 -2.43
N PRO A 364 3.90 21.93 -1.65
CA PRO A 364 3.42 22.85 -0.62
C PRO A 364 4.47 23.06 0.46
N ALA A 365 4.69 24.31 0.88
CA ALA A 365 5.54 24.59 2.04
C ALA A 365 4.98 23.88 3.29
N VAL A 366 5.78 22.98 3.88
CA VAL A 366 5.42 22.31 5.13
C VAL A 366 5.83 23.21 6.29
N ALA A 367 4.91 24.07 6.76
CA ALA A 367 5.11 24.74 8.03
C ALA A 367 5.01 23.70 9.17
N PRO A 368 5.95 23.66 10.14
CA PRO A 368 5.80 22.81 11.30
C PRO A 368 4.52 23.20 12.05
N PRO A 369 3.71 22.24 12.53
CA PRO A 369 2.48 22.55 13.23
C PRO A 369 2.81 23.38 14.48
N SER A 370 2.35 24.64 14.51
CA SER A 370 2.41 25.47 15.71
C SER A 370 1.39 24.97 16.72
N THR A 371 1.89 24.49 17.86
CA THR A 371 1.19 24.04 19.08
C THR A 371 0.38 22.73 18.97
N VAL A 372 0.87 21.68 19.66
CA VAL A 372 0.14 20.44 19.97
C VAL A 372 -0.85 20.74 21.11
N PRO A 373 -2.09 20.24 21.08
CA PRO A 373 -3.00 20.42 22.22
C PRO A 373 -2.36 19.86 23.49
N ALA A 374 -2.45 20.62 24.58
CA ALA A 374 -2.14 20.12 25.91
C ALA A 374 -3.27 19.16 26.32
N SER A 375 -2.96 17.87 26.36
CA SER A 375 -3.79 16.76 26.88
C SER A 375 -5.10 16.48 26.11
N PRO A 376 -5.03 15.64 25.06
CA PRO A 376 -6.16 14.89 24.49
C PRO A 376 -7.13 14.31 25.53
N GLU A 377 -8.45 14.41 25.34
CA GLU A 377 -9.46 13.73 26.19
C GLU A 377 -9.20 12.20 26.27
N LEU A 378 -8.69 11.63 25.17
CA LEU A 378 -8.31 10.23 25.07
C LEU A 378 -7.12 9.84 25.99
N LEU A 379 -6.36 10.81 26.50
CA LEU A 379 -5.20 10.62 27.37
C LEU A 379 -5.45 10.96 28.84
N ASP A 380 -6.67 11.33 29.24
CA ASP A 380 -6.99 11.79 30.61
C ASP A 380 -6.59 10.79 31.72
N ALA A 381 -6.63 9.48 31.42
CA ALA A 381 -6.24 8.40 32.33
C ALA A 381 -5.00 7.63 31.86
N TYR A 382 -4.21 8.23 30.97
CA TYR A 382 -3.07 7.57 30.33
C TYR A 382 -1.79 7.75 31.16
N HIS A 383 -1.37 6.66 31.81
CA HIS A 383 -0.19 6.65 32.68
C HIS A 383 0.74 5.49 32.32
N PRO A 384 1.76 5.72 31.48
CA PRO A 384 2.75 4.68 31.17
C PRO A 384 3.64 4.42 32.39
N GLU A 385 3.83 3.14 32.74
CA GLU A 385 4.72 2.71 33.82
C GLU A 385 6.20 2.64 33.39
N ALA A 386 6.44 2.50 32.08
CA ALA A 386 7.75 2.41 31.45
C ALA A 386 7.93 3.52 30.41
N PHE A 387 9.02 3.48 29.65
CA PHE A 387 9.22 4.36 28.50
C PHE A 387 8.07 4.19 27.50
N ASP A 388 7.42 5.29 27.12
CA ASP A 388 6.35 5.29 26.12
C ASP A 388 6.79 5.99 24.84
N GLU A 389 6.46 5.39 23.71
CA GLU A 389 6.93 5.88 22.41
C GLU A 389 6.14 7.07 21.87
N ALA A 390 4.98 7.40 22.46
CA ALA A 390 4.11 8.45 21.96
C ALA A 390 3.85 9.57 22.98
N VAL A 391 3.97 9.26 24.29
CA VAL A 391 3.69 10.19 25.39
C VAL A 391 4.93 10.35 26.28
N GLY A 392 5.46 11.57 26.34
CA GLY A 392 6.60 11.91 27.19
C GLY A 392 6.24 12.09 28.67
N ALA A 393 7.27 12.37 29.48
CA ALA A 393 7.11 12.62 30.91
C ALA A 393 6.11 13.78 31.18
N GLY A 394 5.16 13.55 32.08
CA GLY A 394 4.10 14.53 32.40
C GLY A 394 2.88 14.48 31.48
N GLY A 395 2.75 13.47 30.62
CA GLY A 395 1.54 13.26 29.79
C GLY A 395 1.53 14.06 28.48
N THR A 396 2.66 14.65 28.09
CA THR A 396 2.76 15.44 26.86
C THR A 396 3.00 14.53 25.65
N VAL A 397 2.17 14.65 24.61
CA VAL A 397 2.38 13.95 23.33
C VAL A 397 3.72 14.35 22.70
N LEU A 398 4.50 13.38 22.25
CA LEU A 398 5.78 13.64 21.58
C LEU A 398 5.56 14.34 20.23
N PRO A 399 6.47 15.24 19.79
CA PRO A 399 6.25 16.08 18.61
C PRO A 399 5.89 15.32 17.33
N HIS A 400 6.54 14.18 17.08
CA HIS A 400 6.31 13.35 15.89
C HIS A 400 4.97 12.60 15.93
N TYR A 401 4.29 12.55 17.08
CA TYR A 401 2.93 12.02 17.23
C TYR A 401 1.84 13.11 17.23
N GLY A 402 2.21 14.39 17.24
CA GLY A 402 1.26 15.49 17.44
C GLY A 402 0.13 15.55 16.40
N PHE A 403 0.40 15.22 15.14
CA PHE A 403 -0.62 15.19 14.09
C PHE A 403 -1.61 14.03 14.28
N LEU A 404 -1.11 12.87 14.72
CA LEU A 404 -1.91 11.67 14.96
C LEU A 404 -2.88 11.95 16.10
N PHE A 405 -2.39 12.48 17.23
CA PHE A 405 -3.26 12.81 18.36
C PHE A 405 -4.28 13.91 18.04
N ARG A 406 -3.93 14.91 17.21
CA ARG A 406 -4.93 15.87 16.70
C ARG A 406 -6.04 15.18 15.89
N ALA A 407 -5.71 14.17 15.09
CA ALA A 407 -6.71 13.42 14.34
C ALA A 407 -7.58 12.57 15.29
N LEU A 408 -6.97 11.88 16.27
CA LEU A 408 -7.70 11.10 17.26
C LEU A 408 -8.62 11.97 18.12
N ASP A 409 -8.19 13.17 18.51
CA ASP A 409 -9.00 14.12 19.28
C ASP A 409 -10.23 14.60 18.49
N ARG A 410 -10.07 14.88 17.18
CA ARG A 410 -11.20 15.24 16.32
C ARG A 410 -12.22 14.12 16.21
N MET A 411 -11.77 12.87 16.19
CA MET A 411 -12.66 11.70 16.17
C MET A 411 -13.34 11.49 17.53
N GLY A 412 -12.60 11.70 18.62
CA GLY A 412 -13.00 11.40 19.99
C GLY A 412 -13.30 9.91 20.22
N PRO A 413 -13.68 9.53 21.46
CA PRO A 413 -13.98 8.14 21.82
C PRO A 413 -15.05 7.48 20.93
N ARG A 414 -16.11 8.23 20.58
CA ARG A 414 -17.20 7.72 19.75
C ARG A 414 -16.77 7.47 18.31
N GLY A 415 -15.98 8.36 17.72
CA GLY A 415 -15.44 8.19 16.37
C GLY A 415 -14.48 7.00 16.31
N MET A 416 -13.63 6.84 17.33
CA MET A 416 -12.75 5.70 17.47
C MET A 416 -13.52 4.37 17.60
N ALA A 417 -14.56 4.31 18.43
CA ALA A 417 -15.41 3.12 18.54
C ALA A 417 -16.14 2.79 17.21
N ALA A 418 -16.58 3.81 16.47
CA ALA A 418 -17.15 3.62 15.14
C ALA A 418 -16.12 3.08 14.14
N ALA A 419 -14.87 3.59 14.17
CA ALA A 419 -13.77 3.09 13.36
C ALA A 419 -13.40 1.64 13.71
N GLU A 420 -13.42 1.25 14.98
CA GLU A 420 -13.20 -0.15 15.40
C GLU A 420 -14.31 -1.07 14.87
N GLY A 421 -15.56 -0.60 14.91
CA GLY A 421 -16.70 -1.31 14.31
C GLY A 421 -16.55 -1.48 12.79
N ALA A 422 -16.14 -0.42 12.09
CA ALA A 422 -15.85 -0.45 10.66
C ALA A 422 -14.68 -1.40 10.33
N LEU A 423 -13.62 -1.40 11.14
CA LEU A 423 -12.48 -2.31 11.02
C LEU A 423 -12.92 -3.77 11.10
N ARG A 424 -13.73 -4.12 12.09
CA ARG A 424 -14.25 -5.48 12.23
C ARG A 424 -15.12 -5.88 11.03
N ALA A 425 -15.92 -4.96 10.49
CA ALA A 425 -16.73 -5.22 9.30
C ALA A 425 -15.86 -5.44 8.05
N GLU A 426 -14.85 -4.61 7.86
CA GLU A 426 -13.92 -4.66 6.73
C GLU A 426 -13.06 -5.94 6.76
N GLN A 427 -12.56 -6.32 7.94
CA GLN A 427 -11.82 -7.56 8.14
C GLN A 427 -12.67 -8.79 7.80
N LYS A 428 -13.95 -8.81 8.18
CA LYS A 428 -14.89 -9.88 7.80
C LYS A 428 -15.11 -9.92 6.30
N ALA A 429 -15.35 -8.76 5.68
CA ALA A 429 -15.60 -8.67 4.24
C ALA A 429 -14.40 -9.18 3.41
N ARG A 430 -13.18 -8.89 3.85
CA ARG A 430 -11.93 -9.30 3.18
C ARG A 430 -11.38 -10.66 3.63
N GLY A 431 -12.02 -11.31 4.61
CA GLY A 431 -11.55 -12.57 5.18
C GLY A 431 -10.18 -12.46 5.86
N VAL A 432 -9.88 -11.34 6.51
CA VAL A 432 -8.62 -11.11 7.23
C VAL A 432 -8.62 -11.90 8.54
N THR A 433 -8.19 -13.14 8.46
CA THR A 433 -8.19 -14.07 9.58
C THR A 433 -6.79 -14.52 9.99
N PHE A 434 -6.72 -15.07 11.19
CA PHE A 434 -5.57 -15.79 11.72
C PHE A 434 -6.05 -16.93 12.62
N ARG A 435 -5.16 -17.88 12.91
CA ARG A 435 -5.43 -19.00 13.81
C ARG A 435 -4.40 -19.08 14.93
N LEU A 436 -4.83 -19.47 16.13
CA LEU A 436 -3.97 -19.59 17.32
C LEU A 436 -3.24 -20.93 17.43
N GLY A 437 -3.56 -21.90 16.57
CA GLY A 437 -2.95 -23.22 16.53
C GLY A 437 -3.73 -24.20 15.66
N ASP A 438 -3.20 -25.40 15.45
CA ASP A 438 -3.84 -26.43 14.64
C ASP A 438 -5.17 -26.90 15.28
N GLY A 439 -6.26 -26.85 14.51
CA GLY A 439 -7.60 -27.26 14.95
C GLY A 439 -8.45 -26.18 15.63
N GLU A 440 -7.90 -25.00 15.90
CA GLU A 440 -8.64 -23.84 16.41
C GLU A 440 -9.47 -23.15 15.31
N PRO A 441 -10.62 -22.52 15.64
CA PRO A 441 -11.40 -21.77 14.65
C PRO A 441 -10.67 -20.50 14.20
N ASP A 442 -10.93 -20.10 12.96
CA ASP A 442 -10.42 -18.83 12.43
C ASP A 442 -10.98 -17.64 13.22
N ARG A 443 -10.10 -16.72 13.61
CA ARG A 443 -10.46 -15.46 14.27
C ARG A 443 -10.05 -14.29 13.39
N LEU A 444 -10.73 -13.16 13.54
CA LEU A 444 -10.30 -11.92 12.88
C LEU A 444 -8.96 -11.48 13.43
N PHE A 445 -8.07 -11.05 12.55
CA PHE A 445 -6.75 -10.55 12.92
C PHE A 445 -6.88 -9.35 13.90
N PRO A 446 -6.37 -9.44 15.15
CA PRO A 446 -6.48 -8.35 16.10
C PRO A 446 -5.59 -7.19 15.67
N LEU A 447 -6.20 -6.09 15.26
CA LEU A 447 -5.52 -4.89 14.80
C LEU A 447 -6.01 -3.70 15.62
N ASP A 448 -5.09 -2.99 16.25
CA ASP A 448 -5.37 -1.74 16.94
C ASP A 448 -5.40 -0.56 15.96
N LEU A 449 -6.22 0.43 16.26
CA LEU A 449 -6.44 1.61 15.42
C LEU A 449 -5.26 2.59 15.45
N VAL A 450 -4.43 2.61 16.49
CA VAL A 450 -3.39 3.63 16.66
C VAL A 450 -2.09 3.16 16.00
N PRO A 451 -1.65 3.76 14.88
CA PRO A 451 -0.41 3.39 14.22
C PRO A 451 0.79 3.74 15.08
N ARG A 452 1.85 2.92 15.01
CA ARG A 452 3.13 3.18 15.65
C ARG A 452 4.08 3.84 14.67
N ILE A 453 4.76 4.91 15.07
CA ILE A 453 5.69 5.65 14.21
C ILE A 453 7.12 5.22 14.51
N VAL A 454 7.86 4.83 13.46
CA VAL A 454 9.31 4.64 13.53
C VAL A 454 9.95 5.82 12.77
N THR A 455 10.74 6.62 13.48
CA THR A 455 11.35 7.83 12.92
C THR A 455 12.35 7.49 11.81
N ALA A 456 12.67 8.45 10.94
CA ALA A 456 13.64 8.24 9.86
C ALA A 456 15.04 7.94 10.41
N GLU A 457 15.41 8.55 11.53
CA GLU A 457 16.67 8.31 12.24
C GLU A 457 16.72 6.89 12.84
N ASP A 458 15.67 6.51 13.58
CA ASP A 458 15.54 5.15 14.12
C ASP A 458 15.59 4.11 13.00
N TRP A 459 14.83 4.33 11.92
CA TRP A 459 14.76 3.39 10.80
C TRP A 459 16.09 3.27 10.06
N ALA A 460 16.84 4.36 9.89
CA ALA A 460 18.17 4.30 9.29
C ALA A 460 19.14 3.46 10.12
N GLY A 461 19.19 3.69 11.44
CA GLY A 461 20.02 2.91 12.37
C GLY A 461 19.63 1.43 12.40
N LEU A 462 18.33 1.15 12.54
CA LEU A 462 17.77 -0.21 12.45
C LEU A 462 18.12 -0.86 11.12
N SER A 463 17.96 -0.15 10.00
CA SER A 463 18.22 -0.71 8.67
C SER A 463 19.67 -1.14 8.52
N SER A 464 20.64 -0.29 8.91
CA SER A 464 22.06 -0.62 8.85
C SER A 464 22.42 -1.82 9.71
N GLY A 465 21.92 -1.87 10.96
CA GLY A 465 22.22 -2.96 11.86
C GLY A 465 21.54 -4.29 11.48
N LEU A 466 20.31 -4.24 10.96
CA LEU A 466 19.61 -5.43 10.47
C LEU A 466 20.30 -6.03 9.25
N VAL A 467 20.77 -5.20 8.32
CA VAL A 467 21.57 -5.64 7.16
C VAL A 467 22.87 -6.31 7.63
N GLN A 468 23.59 -5.70 8.58
CA GLN A 468 24.81 -6.27 9.15
C GLN A 468 24.52 -7.63 9.79
N ARG A 469 23.52 -7.70 10.66
CA ARG A 469 23.15 -8.92 11.39
C ARG A 469 22.82 -10.07 10.45
N VAL A 470 22.00 -9.83 9.43
CA VAL A 470 21.59 -10.87 8.49
C VAL A 470 22.74 -11.32 7.60
N ARG A 471 23.66 -10.43 7.21
CA ARG A 471 24.91 -10.82 6.52
C ARG A 471 25.77 -11.76 7.37
N ALA A 472 25.89 -11.50 8.67
CA ALA A 472 26.63 -12.37 9.58
C ALA A 472 25.95 -13.72 9.78
N LEU A 473 24.62 -13.75 9.94
CA LEU A 473 23.83 -14.99 10.04
C LEU A 473 23.91 -15.82 8.76
N GLU A 474 23.85 -15.19 7.58
CA GLU A 474 24.00 -15.87 6.28
C GLU A 474 25.38 -16.53 6.17
N ALA A 475 26.45 -15.81 6.56
CA ALA A 475 27.81 -16.34 6.59
C ALA A 475 27.94 -17.51 7.59
N PHE A 476 27.31 -17.38 8.77
CA PHE A 476 27.29 -18.44 9.78
C PHE A 476 26.61 -19.71 9.28
N VAL A 477 25.40 -19.62 8.71
CA VAL A 477 24.70 -20.81 8.19
C VAL A 477 25.53 -21.47 7.09
N ARG A 478 26.15 -20.70 6.19
CA ARG A 478 27.02 -21.23 5.13
C ARG A 478 28.22 -21.97 5.71
N ASP A 479 28.88 -21.39 6.71
CA ASP A 479 30.05 -21.99 7.35
C ASP A 479 29.70 -23.27 8.13
N VAL A 480 28.59 -23.29 8.87
CA VAL A 480 28.11 -24.45 9.63
C VAL A 480 27.85 -25.67 8.74
N TYR A 481 27.36 -25.45 7.53
CA TYR A 481 27.13 -26.53 6.55
C TYR A 481 28.30 -26.77 5.58
N GLY A 482 29.36 -25.97 5.69
CA GLY A 482 30.58 -26.06 4.89
C GLY A 482 31.81 -26.43 5.73
N GLU A 483 32.81 -25.54 5.75
CA GLU A 483 34.11 -25.78 6.38
C GLU A 483 34.11 -25.72 7.91
N ARG A 484 33.07 -25.13 8.52
CA ARG A 484 32.91 -24.95 9.98
C ARG A 484 34.07 -24.18 10.62
N ARG A 485 34.57 -23.13 9.95
CA ARG A 485 35.73 -22.34 10.41
C ARG A 485 35.49 -21.64 11.75
N ILE A 486 34.28 -21.14 11.99
CA ILE A 486 33.93 -20.52 13.29
C ILE A 486 34.07 -21.48 14.48
N VAL A 487 33.97 -22.80 14.22
CA VAL A 487 34.20 -23.85 15.22
C VAL A 487 35.68 -24.16 15.35
N THR A 488 36.40 -24.32 14.24
CA THR A 488 37.84 -24.62 14.26
C THR A 488 38.65 -23.49 14.90
N ASP A 489 38.19 -22.25 14.72
CA ASP A 489 38.82 -21.05 15.27
C ASP A 489 38.39 -20.78 16.72
N GLY A 490 37.50 -21.61 17.28
CA GLY A 490 37.12 -21.57 18.69
C GLY A 490 36.15 -20.44 19.07
N ILE A 491 35.50 -19.78 18.10
CA ILE A 491 34.55 -18.69 18.35
C ILE A 491 33.20 -19.24 18.83
N VAL A 492 32.68 -20.29 18.18
CA VAL A 492 31.46 -20.97 18.60
C VAL A 492 31.76 -22.45 18.88
N PRO A 493 31.47 -22.97 20.09
CA PRO A 493 31.69 -24.38 20.40
C PRO A 493 30.89 -25.32 19.50
N ALA A 494 31.49 -26.43 19.07
CA ALA A 494 30.81 -27.45 18.25
C ALA A 494 29.49 -27.94 18.89
N SER A 495 29.47 -28.06 20.22
CA SER A 495 28.30 -28.51 20.98
C SER A 495 27.09 -27.60 20.86
N VAL A 496 27.29 -26.29 20.62
CA VAL A 496 26.22 -25.30 20.40
C VAL A 496 25.51 -25.56 19.07
N ILE A 497 26.25 -26.03 18.06
CA ILE A 497 25.75 -26.27 16.71
C ILE A 497 25.21 -27.70 16.56
N ASP A 498 26.00 -28.71 16.95
CA ASP A 498 25.70 -30.12 16.70
C ASP A 498 24.46 -30.61 17.46
N HIS A 499 24.11 -29.96 18.56
CA HIS A 499 22.91 -30.25 19.35
C HIS A 499 21.80 -29.20 19.19
N ALA A 500 21.99 -28.21 18.30
CA ALA A 500 20.95 -27.23 18.05
C ALA A 500 19.70 -27.96 17.49
N PRO A 501 18.50 -27.77 18.08
CA PRO A 501 17.26 -28.38 17.59
C PRO A 501 16.97 -28.08 16.12
N GLY A 502 17.44 -26.94 15.61
CA GLY A 502 17.28 -26.55 14.21
C GLY A 502 18.38 -27.05 13.27
N TRP A 503 19.41 -27.74 13.77
CA TRP A 503 20.41 -28.38 12.90
C TRP A 503 19.83 -29.62 12.22
N THR A 504 20.02 -29.70 10.91
CA THR A 504 19.56 -30.82 10.09
C THR A 504 20.49 -31.06 8.91
N TRP A 505 20.67 -32.33 8.51
CA TRP A 505 21.42 -32.68 7.30
C TRP A 505 20.81 -32.07 6.03
N LEU A 506 19.53 -31.68 6.03
CA LEU A 506 18.90 -31.03 4.88
C LEU A 506 19.60 -29.71 4.50
N GLY A 507 20.28 -29.05 5.45
CA GLY A 507 21.05 -27.85 5.16
C GLY A 507 22.24 -28.07 4.22
N THR A 508 22.75 -29.30 4.09
CA THR A 508 23.82 -29.64 3.14
C THR A 508 23.33 -29.78 1.69
N LEU A 509 22.01 -29.68 1.46
CA LEU A 509 21.40 -29.80 0.14
C LEU A 509 21.34 -28.48 -0.63
N ALA A 510 21.52 -27.33 0.04
CA ALA A 510 21.52 -26.05 -0.65
C ALA A 510 22.83 -25.86 -1.43
N PRO A 511 22.77 -25.42 -2.70
CA PRO A 511 23.96 -25.06 -3.48
C PRO A 511 24.84 -24.00 -2.79
N ASP A 512 26.14 -23.99 -3.10
CA ASP A 512 27.12 -23.08 -2.48
C ASP A 512 26.82 -21.60 -2.77
N ASP A 513 26.26 -21.31 -3.94
CA ASP A 513 25.88 -19.97 -4.42
C ASP A 513 24.45 -19.57 -4.05
N ALA A 514 23.69 -20.42 -3.37
CA ALA A 514 22.34 -20.10 -2.95
C ALA A 514 22.33 -19.04 -1.83
N VAL A 515 21.38 -18.09 -1.93
CA VAL A 515 20.98 -17.27 -0.78
C VAL A 515 20.24 -18.16 0.20
N ARG A 516 20.77 -18.34 1.40
CA ARG A 516 20.16 -19.25 2.37
C ARG A 516 19.03 -18.56 3.12
N ILE A 517 19.27 -17.35 3.60
CA ILE A 517 18.34 -16.51 4.36
C ILE A 517 17.76 -15.44 3.42
N ALA A 518 16.93 -15.86 2.46
CA ALA A 518 16.32 -14.92 1.53
C ALA A 518 15.38 -13.93 2.24
N VAL A 519 14.62 -14.38 3.25
CA VAL A 519 13.75 -13.54 4.07
C VAL A 519 14.04 -13.80 5.54
N ALA A 520 14.53 -12.81 6.27
CA ALA A 520 14.69 -12.86 7.72
C ALA A 520 13.61 -12.01 8.39
N GLY A 521 12.99 -12.52 9.46
CA GLY A 521 12.15 -11.71 10.36
C GLY A 521 12.90 -11.47 11.67
N ILE A 522 13.21 -10.22 12.00
CA ILE A 522 13.98 -9.87 13.19
C ILE A 522 13.06 -9.15 14.18
N ASP A 523 12.91 -9.71 15.37
CA ASP A 523 12.10 -9.14 16.44
C ASP A 523 12.94 -8.17 17.27
N LEU A 524 12.45 -6.96 17.41
CA LEU A 524 13.11 -5.83 18.04
C LEU A 524 12.22 -5.27 19.14
N VAL A 525 12.84 -4.90 20.25
CA VAL A 525 12.21 -4.17 21.35
C VAL A 525 12.96 -2.89 21.62
N ARG A 526 12.29 -1.94 22.27
CA ARG A 526 12.85 -0.68 22.71
C ARG A 526 12.63 -0.57 24.22
N ASP A 527 13.65 -0.16 24.96
CA ASP A 527 13.59 0.03 26.42
C ASP A 527 13.69 1.50 26.82
N ARG A 528 14.33 2.33 25.98
CA ARG A 528 14.42 3.79 26.10
C ARG A 528 14.53 4.46 24.73
N ALA A 529 14.46 5.79 24.72
CA ALA A 529 14.37 6.58 23.49
C ALA A 529 15.48 6.35 22.45
N ASP A 530 16.68 5.94 22.85
CA ASP A 530 17.85 5.83 21.98
C ASP A 530 18.40 4.40 21.86
N HIS A 531 17.63 3.39 22.29
CA HIS A 531 18.15 2.03 22.42
C HIS A 531 17.14 0.98 21.92
N TRP A 532 17.55 0.31 20.85
CA TRP A 532 16.85 -0.82 20.24
C TRP A 532 17.65 -2.09 20.44
N VAL A 533 16.96 -3.18 20.75
CA VAL A 533 17.59 -4.46 21.05
C VAL A 533 16.88 -5.56 20.26
N VAL A 534 17.65 -6.46 19.66
CA VAL A 534 17.12 -7.65 18.99
C VAL A 534 16.68 -8.64 20.05
N LEU A 535 15.43 -9.07 20.03
CA LEU A 535 14.87 -10.08 20.93
C LEU A 535 15.00 -11.50 20.36
N GLU A 536 14.77 -11.67 19.07
CA GLU A 536 14.73 -12.98 18.40
C GLU A 536 14.95 -12.87 16.89
N ASP A 537 15.65 -13.83 16.31
CA ASP A 537 15.80 -14.00 14.87
C ASP A 537 14.80 -15.06 14.37
N ASN A 538 14.19 -14.87 13.20
CA ASN A 538 13.27 -15.84 12.59
C ASN A 538 13.73 -16.09 11.15
N LEU A 539 14.44 -17.20 10.93
CA LEU A 539 15.19 -17.46 9.68
C LEU A 539 14.62 -18.65 8.87
N ARG A 540 13.59 -19.31 9.40
CA ARG A 540 12.88 -20.41 8.74
C ARG A 540 11.78 -19.90 7.80
N VAL A 541 10.61 -19.61 8.37
CA VAL A 541 9.40 -19.21 7.64
C VAL A 541 8.78 -17.99 8.35
N PRO A 542 9.45 -16.83 8.34
CA PRO A 542 8.95 -15.65 9.03
C PRO A 542 7.62 -15.19 8.41
N SER A 543 6.67 -14.83 9.27
CA SER A 543 5.36 -14.28 8.89
C SER A 543 5.18 -12.87 9.44
N GLY A 544 4.31 -12.09 8.79
CA GLY A 544 3.92 -10.75 9.19
C GLY A 544 3.98 -9.70 8.08
N ILE A 545 4.65 -9.98 6.95
CA ILE A 545 4.72 -9.04 5.81
C ILE A 545 3.32 -8.76 5.25
N GLY A 546 2.52 -9.80 5.02
CA GLY A 546 1.17 -9.65 4.47
C GLY A 546 0.24 -8.97 5.48
N TYR A 547 0.39 -9.31 6.77
CA TYR A 547 -0.34 -8.62 7.83
C TYR A 547 0.03 -7.14 7.95
N SER A 548 1.28 -6.74 7.71
CA SER A 548 1.69 -5.33 7.70
C SER A 548 1.06 -4.56 6.54
N ILE A 549 1.09 -5.13 5.33
CA ILE A 549 0.43 -4.57 4.14
C ILE A 549 -1.08 -4.40 4.38
N THR A 550 -1.73 -5.45 4.89
CA THR A 550 -3.16 -5.41 5.19
C THR A 550 -3.48 -4.43 6.32
N SER A 551 -2.63 -4.32 7.35
CA SER A 551 -2.83 -3.35 8.44
C SER A 551 -2.87 -1.92 7.91
N ARG A 552 -1.90 -1.52 7.08
CA ARG A 552 -1.89 -0.20 6.43
C ARG A 552 -3.16 0.08 5.63
N ARG A 553 -3.61 -0.92 4.85
CA ARG A 553 -4.83 -0.80 4.02
C ARG A 553 -6.08 -0.65 4.88
N LEU A 554 -6.23 -1.48 5.91
CA LEU A 554 -7.38 -1.44 6.80
C LEU A 554 -7.44 -0.11 7.56
N ILE A 555 -6.33 0.34 8.13
CA ILE A 555 -6.24 1.62 8.86
C ILE A 555 -6.61 2.79 7.96
N ARG A 556 -6.06 2.86 6.74
CA ARG A 556 -6.42 3.90 5.76
C ARG A 556 -7.89 3.87 5.37
N SER A 557 -8.48 2.68 5.27
CA SER A 557 -9.90 2.50 4.93
C SER A 557 -10.84 2.98 6.05
N VAL A 558 -10.52 2.65 7.31
CA VAL A 558 -11.42 2.93 8.44
C VAL A 558 -11.19 4.28 9.12
N MET A 559 -10.01 4.87 8.93
CA MET A 559 -9.66 6.21 9.42
C MET A 559 -9.08 7.03 8.27
N PRO A 560 -9.89 7.40 7.26
CA PRO A 560 -9.42 8.15 6.10
C PRO A 560 -8.88 9.55 6.46
N ASP A 561 -9.29 10.10 7.61
CA ASP A 561 -8.82 11.38 8.13
C ASP A 561 -7.47 11.29 8.87
N LEU A 562 -7.02 10.06 9.16
CA LEU A 562 -5.73 9.79 9.79
C LEU A 562 -4.66 9.66 8.70
N GLU A 563 -4.11 10.80 8.28
CA GLU A 563 -3.04 10.83 7.30
C GLU A 563 -1.71 10.32 7.89
N PRO A 564 -1.02 9.38 7.23
CA PRO A 564 0.40 9.13 7.52
C PRO A 564 1.23 10.36 7.12
N PRO A 565 2.10 10.88 8.00
CA PRO A 565 2.82 12.12 7.77
C PRO A 565 3.70 12.02 6.52
N ALA A 566 4.02 13.17 5.92
CA ALA A 566 4.94 13.23 4.80
C ALA A 566 6.23 12.46 5.14
N GLY A 567 6.67 11.58 4.24
CA GLY A 567 7.82 10.70 4.45
C GLY A 567 7.47 9.27 4.91
N VAL A 568 6.22 8.94 5.25
CA VAL A 568 5.86 7.53 5.50
C VAL A 568 6.04 6.71 4.23
N VAL A 569 6.83 5.64 4.33
CA VAL A 569 7.12 4.75 3.21
C VAL A 569 5.88 3.91 2.85
N GLY A 570 5.55 3.91 1.56
CA GLY A 570 4.53 3.05 0.97
C GLY A 570 4.92 1.57 1.02
N LEU A 571 3.93 0.68 1.06
CA LEU A 571 4.14 -0.78 1.12
C LEU A 571 3.83 -1.47 -0.22
N GLU A 572 3.49 -0.70 -1.25
CA GLU A 572 3.03 -1.17 -2.56
C GLU A 572 4.13 -1.90 -3.34
N SER A 573 5.41 -1.56 -3.12
CA SER A 573 6.55 -2.19 -3.79
C SER A 573 6.97 -3.53 -3.16
N VAL A 574 6.56 -3.83 -1.93
CA VAL A 574 7.06 -4.97 -1.15
C VAL A 574 6.77 -6.32 -1.83
N PRO A 575 5.57 -6.59 -2.38
CA PRO A 575 5.33 -7.80 -3.17
C PRO A 575 6.25 -7.91 -4.39
N GLY A 576 6.54 -6.78 -5.05
CA GLY A 576 7.48 -6.72 -6.16
C GLY A 576 8.91 -7.11 -5.76
N SER A 577 9.41 -6.61 -4.63
CA SER A 577 10.72 -7.00 -4.08
C SER A 577 10.79 -8.49 -3.76
N LEU A 578 9.76 -9.06 -3.10
CA LEU A 578 9.70 -10.51 -2.82
C LEU A 578 9.71 -11.35 -4.11
N ARG A 579 8.95 -10.92 -5.12
CA ARG A 579 8.96 -11.56 -6.44
C ARG A 579 10.35 -11.47 -7.08
N SER A 580 10.99 -10.31 -7.02
CA SER A 580 12.35 -10.13 -7.55
C SER A 580 13.36 -11.05 -6.87
N ALA A 581 13.25 -11.25 -5.55
CA ALA A 581 14.11 -12.18 -4.81
C ALA A 581 13.91 -13.64 -5.26
N LEU A 582 12.68 -14.07 -5.52
CA LEU A 582 12.38 -15.39 -6.11
C LEU A 582 13.06 -15.58 -7.46
N PHE A 583 12.92 -14.61 -8.36
CA PHE A 583 13.56 -14.67 -9.68
C PHE A 583 15.08 -14.62 -9.57
N SER A 584 15.64 -13.90 -8.59
CA SER A 584 17.09 -13.87 -8.40
C SER A 584 17.71 -15.21 -7.97
N ALA A 585 16.89 -16.16 -7.51
CA ALA A 585 17.34 -17.48 -7.08
C ALA A 585 17.35 -18.50 -8.23
N THR A 586 17.05 -18.09 -9.47
CA THR A 586 16.97 -18.99 -10.63
C THR A 586 17.36 -18.27 -11.92
N ASP A 587 17.84 -19.03 -12.91
CA ASP A 587 18.06 -18.52 -14.27
C ASP A 587 16.77 -18.41 -15.10
N SER A 588 15.63 -18.86 -14.57
CA SER A 588 14.36 -18.81 -15.27
C SER A 588 13.86 -17.37 -15.41
N THR A 589 13.43 -17.01 -16.63
CA THR A 589 12.73 -15.76 -16.93
C THR A 589 11.21 -15.95 -17.12
N ASP A 590 10.73 -17.20 -17.00
CA ASP A 590 9.31 -17.51 -17.12
C ASP A 590 8.53 -16.94 -15.92
N PRO A 591 7.59 -15.99 -16.13
CA PRO A 591 6.78 -15.43 -15.05
C PRO A 591 5.98 -16.48 -14.28
N ASP A 592 5.61 -17.60 -14.93
CA ASP A 592 4.87 -18.71 -14.34
C ASP A 592 5.80 -19.79 -13.73
N GLY A 593 7.12 -19.59 -13.82
CA GLY A 593 8.14 -20.51 -13.32
C GLY A 593 8.41 -20.41 -11.82
N VAL A 594 7.71 -19.54 -11.09
CA VAL A 594 7.87 -19.34 -9.64
C VAL A 594 6.53 -19.41 -8.91
N ALA A 595 6.53 -19.87 -7.65
CA ALA A 595 5.29 -20.02 -6.89
C ALA A 595 5.49 -19.86 -5.37
N VAL A 596 4.40 -19.58 -4.64
CA VAL A 596 4.34 -19.67 -3.18
C VAL A 596 3.84 -21.06 -2.80
N LEU A 597 4.64 -21.83 -2.06
CA LEU A 597 4.28 -23.16 -1.57
C LEU A 597 3.65 -23.05 -0.18
N THR A 598 2.42 -23.53 0.01
CA THR A 598 1.66 -23.47 1.26
C THR A 598 1.19 -24.87 1.72
N SER A 599 0.96 -25.05 3.02
CA SER A 599 0.34 -26.27 3.56
C SER A 599 -1.19 -26.31 3.31
N GLY A 600 -1.78 -25.17 2.94
CA GLY A 600 -3.20 -25.01 2.59
C GLY A 600 -4.03 -24.31 3.67
N PRO A 601 -5.37 -24.34 3.59
CA PRO A 601 -6.27 -23.63 4.51
C PRO A 601 -6.19 -24.05 5.99
N ALA A 602 -5.50 -25.15 6.27
CA ALA A 602 -5.21 -25.59 7.63
C ALA A 602 -4.09 -24.76 8.29
N ASP A 603 -3.32 -23.99 7.53
CA ASP A 603 -2.23 -23.17 8.06
C ASP A 603 -2.75 -21.94 8.81
N SER A 604 -2.13 -21.63 9.95
CA SER A 604 -2.45 -20.42 10.72
C SER A 604 -2.17 -19.10 9.99
N ALA A 605 -1.24 -19.10 9.04
CA ALA A 605 -0.86 -17.95 8.23
C ALA A 605 -1.36 -18.05 6.78
N TYR A 606 -2.33 -18.93 6.49
CA TYR A 606 -2.83 -19.16 5.13
C TYR A 606 -3.34 -17.88 4.44
N TYR A 607 -4.00 -16.98 5.20
CA TYR A 607 -4.43 -15.68 4.69
C TYR A 607 -3.26 -14.89 4.10
N GLU A 608 -2.13 -14.82 4.82
CA GLU A 608 -0.93 -14.13 4.35
C GLU A 608 -0.35 -14.83 3.11
N HIS A 609 -0.32 -16.16 3.07
CA HIS A 609 0.22 -16.89 1.93
C HIS A 609 -0.56 -16.57 0.64
N ARG A 610 -1.90 -16.54 0.74
CA ARG A 610 -2.79 -16.17 -0.36
C ARG A 610 -2.60 -14.72 -0.79
N LEU A 611 -2.59 -13.80 0.18
CA LEU A 611 -2.39 -12.39 -0.09
C LEU A 611 -1.06 -12.12 -0.80
N LEU A 612 0.04 -12.70 -0.32
CA LEU A 612 1.36 -12.49 -0.94
C LEU A 612 1.41 -13.09 -2.34
N ALA A 613 0.91 -14.32 -2.55
CA ALA A 613 0.87 -14.92 -3.89
C ALA A 613 0.07 -14.07 -4.89
N GLU A 614 -1.11 -13.59 -4.48
CA GLU A 614 -1.97 -12.71 -5.26
C GLU A 614 -1.28 -11.39 -5.61
N GLN A 615 -0.68 -10.72 -4.61
CA GLN A 615 -0.02 -9.41 -4.79
C GLN A 615 1.30 -9.50 -5.56
N MET A 616 2.01 -10.63 -5.47
CA MET A 616 3.19 -10.90 -6.27
C MET A 616 2.82 -11.30 -7.72
N GLY A 617 1.59 -11.72 -7.96
CA GLY A 617 1.16 -12.25 -9.25
C GLY A 617 1.83 -13.59 -9.57
N VAL A 618 1.93 -14.48 -8.58
CA VAL A 618 2.50 -15.83 -8.73
C VAL A 618 1.52 -16.89 -8.25
N ALA A 619 1.70 -18.14 -8.67
CA ALA A 619 0.80 -19.21 -8.25
C ALA A 619 0.92 -19.51 -6.74
N LEU A 620 -0.21 -19.73 -6.08
CA LEU A 620 -0.27 -20.35 -4.75
C LEU A 620 -0.47 -21.85 -4.92
N VAL A 621 0.51 -22.65 -4.50
CA VAL A 621 0.54 -24.10 -4.73
C VAL A 621 0.68 -24.87 -3.43
N THR A 622 0.17 -26.08 -3.40
CA THR A 622 0.34 -27.04 -2.30
C THR A 622 1.27 -28.17 -2.72
N PRO A 623 1.78 -28.99 -1.78
CA PRO A 623 2.49 -30.21 -2.11
C PRO A 623 1.75 -31.13 -3.09
N ARG A 624 0.41 -31.13 -3.10
CA ARG A 624 -0.41 -31.97 -3.98
C ARG A 624 -0.37 -31.53 -5.44
N ASP A 625 0.05 -30.30 -5.70
CA ASP A 625 0.14 -29.74 -7.04
C ASP A 625 1.55 -29.98 -7.62
N LEU A 626 2.50 -30.51 -6.83
CA LEU A 626 3.89 -30.70 -7.25
C LEU A 626 4.23 -32.16 -7.53
N GLN A 627 4.72 -32.42 -8.74
CA GLN A 627 5.34 -33.68 -9.12
C GLN A 627 6.85 -33.49 -9.31
N VAL A 628 7.67 -34.27 -8.61
CA VAL A 628 9.12 -34.23 -8.76
C VAL A 628 9.56 -35.35 -9.71
N THR A 629 10.26 -34.99 -10.79
CA THR A 629 10.79 -35.91 -11.81
C THR A 629 12.31 -35.82 -11.88
N GLU A 630 12.94 -36.58 -12.80
CA GLU A 630 14.37 -36.43 -13.09
C GLU A 630 14.69 -35.06 -13.72
N ASP A 631 13.74 -34.44 -14.42
CA ASP A 631 13.91 -33.15 -15.11
C ASP A 631 13.64 -31.93 -14.20
N GLY A 632 13.17 -32.14 -12.97
CA GLY A 632 12.97 -31.10 -11.96
C GLY A 632 11.63 -31.18 -11.25
N VAL A 633 11.13 -30.03 -10.78
CA VAL A 633 9.83 -29.92 -10.10
C VAL A 633 8.80 -29.39 -11.07
N LEU A 634 7.69 -30.11 -11.24
CA LEU A 634 6.60 -29.76 -12.13
C LEU A 634 5.34 -29.44 -11.34
N LEU A 635 4.67 -28.34 -11.71
CA LEU A 635 3.29 -28.05 -11.34
C LEU A 635 2.35 -28.87 -12.22
N VAL A 636 1.51 -29.70 -11.61
CA VAL A 636 0.58 -30.62 -12.30
C VAL A 636 -0.87 -30.30 -11.95
N GLY A 637 -1.72 -30.20 -12.97
CA GLY A 637 -3.14 -29.82 -12.87
C GLY A 637 -3.93 -30.23 -14.12
N ALA A 638 -5.06 -29.58 -14.40
CA ALA A 638 -5.93 -29.90 -15.56
C ALA A 638 -5.37 -29.51 -16.94
N GLY A 639 -4.08 -29.15 -17.03
CA GLY A 639 -3.40 -28.71 -18.25
C GLY A 639 -2.00 -29.29 -18.39
N THR A 640 -1.21 -28.74 -19.31
CA THR A 640 0.17 -29.17 -19.53
C THR A 640 1.03 -28.92 -18.28
N PRO A 641 1.76 -29.94 -17.78
CA PRO A 641 2.69 -29.77 -16.67
C PRO A 641 3.70 -28.65 -16.95
N ARG A 642 3.93 -27.79 -15.95
CA ARG A 642 4.85 -26.65 -16.07
C ARG A 642 6.00 -26.78 -15.10
N ARG A 643 7.20 -26.40 -15.50
CA ARG A 643 8.37 -26.46 -14.63
C ARG A 643 8.35 -25.30 -13.63
N ILE A 644 8.61 -25.61 -12.36
CA ILE A 644 8.82 -24.63 -11.31
C ILE A 644 10.30 -24.57 -10.99
N ALA A 645 10.87 -23.37 -11.11
CA ALA A 645 12.27 -23.09 -10.93
C ALA A 645 12.59 -22.50 -9.55
N ALA A 646 11.63 -21.83 -8.90
CA ALA A 646 11.77 -21.37 -7.52
C ALA A 646 10.45 -21.43 -6.73
N LEU A 647 10.55 -21.75 -5.44
CA LEU A 647 9.42 -21.82 -4.51
C LEU A 647 9.67 -20.94 -3.29
N TYR A 648 8.75 -20.01 -3.01
CA TYR A 648 8.68 -19.32 -1.73
C TYR A 648 7.97 -20.25 -0.75
N ARG A 649 8.76 -20.97 0.03
CA ARG A 649 8.33 -22.02 0.94
C ARG A 649 7.72 -21.40 2.19
N ARG A 650 6.43 -21.64 2.37
CA ARG A 650 5.67 -21.30 3.58
C ARG A 650 5.33 -22.53 4.43
N LEU A 651 6.23 -23.51 4.45
CA LEU A 651 6.12 -24.72 5.26
C LEU A 651 7.43 -24.95 5.99
N ASP A 652 7.36 -25.35 7.25
CA ASP A 652 8.52 -25.86 7.96
C ASP A 652 9.02 -27.17 7.32
N GLU A 653 10.24 -27.57 7.69
CA GLU A 653 10.92 -28.71 7.08
C GLU A 653 10.29 -30.04 7.46
N ARG A 654 9.78 -30.18 8.68
CA ARG A 654 9.10 -31.40 9.14
C ARG A 654 7.80 -31.61 8.37
N THR A 655 7.05 -30.53 8.15
CA THR A 655 5.85 -30.53 7.31
C THR A 655 6.21 -30.86 5.86
N LEU A 656 7.25 -30.25 5.29
CA LEU A 656 7.72 -30.58 3.94
C LEU A 656 8.14 -32.05 3.79
N MET A 657 8.87 -32.60 4.78
CA MET A 657 9.36 -33.99 4.75
C MET A 657 8.22 -35.01 4.82
N THR A 658 7.10 -34.66 5.44
CA THR A 658 5.91 -35.52 5.56
C THR A 658 4.83 -35.23 4.51
N ALA A 659 5.03 -34.18 3.69
CA ALA A 659 4.10 -33.77 2.66
C ALA A 659 3.99 -34.78 1.51
N ARG A 660 2.79 -34.87 0.94
CA ARG A 660 2.47 -35.83 -0.13
C ARG A 660 2.08 -35.12 -1.43
N GLY A 661 2.62 -35.65 -2.53
CA GLY A 661 2.35 -35.23 -3.90
C GLY A 661 0.98 -35.68 -4.43
N PRO A 662 0.70 -35.41 -5.71
CA PRO A 662 -0.55 -35.80 -6.38
C PRO A 662 -0.76 -37.33 -6.38
N ASP A 663 0.33 -38.10 -6.49
CA ASP A 663 0.35 -39.57 -6.45
C ASP A 663 0.33 -40.13 -5.01
N ARG A 664 0.12 -39.26 -4.00
CA ARG A 664 0.14 -39.54 -2.57
C ARG A 664 1.49 -40.04 -2.03
N ARG A 665 2.58 -39.98 -2.79
CA ARG A 665 3.93 -40.30 -2.32
C ARG A 665 4.54 -39.11 -1.58
N LEU A 666 5.48 -39.39 -0.67
CA LEU A 666 6.22 -38.34 0.02
C LEU A 666 7.11 -37.59 -0.96
N ILE A 667 7.02 -36.26 -0.98
CA ILE A 667 7.78 -35.43 -1.94
C ILE A 667 8.98 -34.74 -1.30
N GLY A 668 9.03 -34.57 0.03
CA GLY A 668 10.04 -33.74 0.68
C GLY A 668 11.48 -34.12 0.35
N ARG A 669 11.83 -35.40 0.41
CA ARG A 669 13.18 -35.87 0.03
C ARG A 669 13.47 -35.67 -1.47
N ALA A 670 12.46 -35.84 -2.32
CA ALA A 670 12.62 -35.64 -3.76
C ALA A 670 12.85 -34.16 -4.08
N VAL A 671 12.11 -33.25 -3.43
CA VAL A 671 12.33 -31.80 -3.51
C VAL A 671 13.74 -31.44 -3.02
N GLY A 672 14.17 -31.95 -1.85
CA GLY A 672 15.53 -31.71 -1.36
C GLY A 672 16.63 -32.16 -2.34
N ASN A 673 16.45 -33.32 -2.99
CA ASN A 673 17.38 -33.78 -4.02
C ASN A 673 17.35 -32.89 -5.28
N ALA A 674 16.19 -32.34 -5.64
CA ALA A 674 16.07 -31.40 -6.76
C ALA A 674 16.77 -30.07 -6.45
N VAL A 675 16.70 -29.60 -5.19
CA VAL A 675 17.47 -28.44 -4.71
C VAL A 675 18.98 -28.68 -4.84
N ALA A 676 19.46 -29.84 -4.37
CA ALA A 676 20.88 -30.18 -4.46
C ALA A 676 21.41 -30.30 -5.90
N ARG A 677 20.52 -30.51 -6.88
CA ARG A 677 20.86 -30.53 -8.31
C ARG A 677 20.64 -29.18 -9.01
N GLY A 678 20.29 -28.11 -8.27
CA GLY A 678 19.98 -26.81 -8.85
C GLY A 678 18.72 -26.80 -9.73
N GLN A 679 17.83 -27.79 -9.58
CA GLN A 679 16.64 -27.91 -10.42
C GLN A 679 15.47 -27.04 -9.95
N VAL A 680 15.47 -26.68 -8.66
CA VAL A 680 14.51 -25.78 -8.01
C VAL A 680 15.21 -25.04 -6.85
N ALA A 681 14.96 -23.74 -6.71
CA ALA A 681 15.38 -22.96 -5.55
C ALA A 681 14.28 -22.90 -4.48
N LEU A 682 14.67 -22.85 -3.19
CA LEU A 682 13.74 -22.66 -2.08
C LEU A 682 14.08 -21.36 -1.33
N LEU A 683 13.07 -20.52 -1.14
CA LEU A 683 13.16 -19.35 -0.27
C LEU A 683 12.30 -19.62 0.98
N ASN A 684 12.84 -19.65 2.19
CA ASN A 684 14.26 -19.78 2.52
C ASN A 684 14.79 -21.20 2.24
N ALA A 685 16.13 -21.32 2.16
CA ALA A 685 16.79 -22.61 2.06
C ALA A 685 16.49 -23.51 3.27
N LEU A 686 16.83 -24.79 3.14
CA LEU A 686 16.72 -25.76 4.24
C LEU A 686 17.90 -25.58 5.20
N GLY A 687 17.72 -25.91 6.48
CA GLY A 687 18.74 -25.90 7.52
C GLY A 687 18.92 -24.57 8.25
N ASN A 688 18.19 -23.51 7.92
CA ASN A 688 18.36 -22.20 8.58
C ASN A 688 18.01 -22.21 10.08
N GLY A 689 17.30 -23.24 10.55
CA GLY A 689 16.91 -23.35 11.95
C GLY A 689 18.09 -23.42 12.93
N VAL A 690 19.28 -23.77 12.45
CA VAL A 690 20.50 -23.75 13.28
C VAL A 690 20.88 -22.33 13.71
N ALA A 691 20.51 -21.31 12.94
CA ALA A 691 20.92 -19.92 13.19
C ALA A 691 19.87 -19.08 13.93
N ASP A 692 18.64 -19.57 14.05
CA ASP A 692 17.59 -18.92 14.86
C ASP A 692 17.33 -19.60 16.21
N ASP A 693 18.27 -20.46 16.63
CA ASP A 693 18.21 -21.11 17.93
C ASP A 693 18.59 -20.16 19.08
N LYS A 694 17.92 -20.31 20.24
CA LYS A 694 18.13 -19.41 21.40
C LYS A 694 19.54 -19.48 21.99
N LEU A 695 20.21 -20.63 21.88
CA LEU A 695 21.59 -20.77 22.32
C LEU A 695 22.54 -20.09 21.34
N VAL A 696 22.30 -20.26 20.04
CA VAL A 696 23.08 -19.65 18.96
C VAL A 696 22.95 -18.14 18.95
N TYR A 697 21.76 -17.62 19.28
CA TYR A 697 21.49 -16.19 19.45
C TYR A 697 22.56 -15.49 20.31
N ALA A 698 23.03 -16.11 21.40
CA ALA A 698 24.03 -15.52 22.30
C ALA A 698 25.38 -15.20 21.61
N TYR A 699 25.68 -15.88 20.50
CA TYR A 699 26.94 -15.77 19.76
C TYR A 699 26.85 -14.85 18.53
N VAL A 700 25.67 -14.32 18.18
CA VAL A 700 25.52 -13.47 16.99
C VAL A 700 26.44 -12.23 17.00
N PRO A 701 26.66 -11.53 18.14
CA PRO A 701 27.67 -10.47 18.24
C PRO A 701 29.07 -10.92 17.81
N ASP A 702 29.46 -12.15 18.16
CA ASP A 702 30.76 -12.71 17.80
C ASP A 702 30.81 -13.11 16.32
N MET A 703 29.69 -13.57 15.74
CA MET A 703 29.57 -13.80 14.30
C MET A 703 29.77 -12.52 13.49
N VAL A 704 29.21 -11.39 13.93
CA VAL A 704 29.42 -10.09 13.28
C VAL A 704 30.90 -9.73 13.26
N ARG A 705 31.58 -9.82 14.42
CA ARG A 705 33.01 -9.53 14.52
C ARG A 705 33.86 -10.48 13.67
N TYR A 706 33.53 -11.77 13.69
CA TYR A 706 34.30 -12.81 13.03
C TYR A 706 34.13 -12.78 11.50
N TYR A 707 32.90 -12.79 10.99
CA TYR A 707 32.65 -12.87 9.54
C TYR A 707 32.78 -11.53 8.83
N LEU A 708 32.43 -10.43 9.49
CA LEU A 708 32.39 -9.10 8.85
C LEU A 708 33.58 -8.23 9.26
N GLY A 709 34.23 -8.50 10.39
CA GLY A 709 35.28 -7.62 10.93
C GLY A 709 34.74 -6.25 11.36
N GLU A 710 33.43 -6.15 11.62
CA GLU A 710 32.71 -4.92 11.92
C GLU A 710 32.34 -4.84 13.43
N PRO A 711 32.20 -3.64 14.01
CA PRO A 711 31.57 -3.49 15.32
C PRO A 711 30.07 -3.78 15.23
N VAL A 712 29.50 -4.32 16.31
CA VAL A 712 28.07 -4.64 16.40
C VAL A 712 27.26 -3.34 16.44
N LEU A 713 26.27 -3.21 15.55
CA LEU A 713 25.42 -2.03 15.44
C LEU A 713 24.07 -2.15 16.18
N LEU A 714 23.57 -3.38 16.37
CA LEU A 714 22.35 -3.65 17.12
C LEU A 714 22.63 -4.66 18.21
N ASP A 715 22.30 -4.28 19.44
CA ASP A 715 22.56 -5.10 20.61
C ASP A 715 21.62 -6.31 20.66
N ASN A 716 22.14 -7.39 21.24
CA ASN A 716 21.32 -8.47 21.76
C ASN A 716 20.88 -8.13 23.18
N VAL A 717 19.77 -8.71 23.60
CA VAL A 717 19.48 -8.87 25.03
C VAL A 717 20.63 -9.69 25.63
N PRO A 718 21.28 -9.22 26.72
CA PRO A 718 22.30 -9.99 27.39
C PRO A 718 21.79 -11.40 27.68
N THR A 719 22.48 -12.39 27.13
CA THR A 719 22.05 -13.79 27.13
C THR A 719 23.16 -14.66 27.69
N TYR A 720 22.79 -15.56 28.60
CA TYR A 720 23.68 -16.39 29.37
C TYR A 720 23.43 -17.86 28.98
N PRO A 721 24.31 -18.46 28.16
CA PRO A 721 24.29 -19.89 27.88
C PRO A 721 24.52 -20.72 29.14
N CYS A 722 23.53 -21.51 29.58
CA CYS A 722 23.72 -22.36 30.77
C CYS A 722 24.69 -23.53 30.52
N VAL A 723 25.07 -23.79 29.27
CA VAL A 723 26.12 -24.76 28.92
C VAL A 723 27.49 -24.33 29.47
N ASP A 724 27.76 -23.02 29.55
CA ASP A 724 28.96 -22.46 30.17
C ASP A 724 28.84 -22.57 31.71
N PRO A 725 29.76 -23.26 32.40
CA PRO A 725 29.70 -23.42 33.85
C PRO A 725 29.72 -22.11 34.65
N GLU A 726 30.44 -21.09 34.20
CA GLU A 726 30.54 -19.80 34.90
C GLU A 726 29.24 -19.02 34.75
N ARG A 727 28.73 -18.94 33.51
CA ARG A 727 27.44 -18.31 33.21
C ARG A 727 26.28 -19.04 33.89
N ARG A 728 26.32 -20.36 33.95
CA ARG A 728 25.32 -21.15 34.68
C ARG A 728 25.31 -20.83 36.17
N ALA A 729 26.47 -20.67 36.80
CA ALA A 729 26.53 -20.30 38.21
C ALA A 729 25.87 -18.94 38.43
N GLU A 730 26.18 -17.96 37.58
CA GLU A 730 25.55 -16.63 37.59
C GLU A 730 24.02 -16.71 37.43
N VAL A 731 23.53 -17.50 36.48
CA VAL A 731 22.09 -17.69 36.25
C VAL A 731 21.40 -18.29 37.46
N LEU A 732 22.01 -19.32 38.08
CA LEU A 732 21.43 -20.00 39.24
C LEU A 732 21.37 -19.11 40.50
N ASP A 733 22.24 -18.10 40.59
CA ASP A 733 22.26 -17.14 41.70
C ASP A 733 21.26 -15.98 41.51
N ARG A 734 20.76 -15.77 40.28
CA ARG A 734 19.90 -14.63 39.89
C ARG A 734 18.59 -15.06 39.21
N LEU A 735 18.07 -16.25 39.54
CA LEU A 735 16.90 -16.83 38.85
C LEU A 735 15.65 -15.94 38.94
N ASP A 736 15.51 -15.17 40.02
CA ASP A 736 14.42 -14.23 40.28
C ASP A 736 14.57 -12.88 39.57
N GLU A 737 15.68 -12.64 38.85
CA GLU A 737 15.94 -11.42 38.08
C GLU A 737 15.83 -11.65 36.56
N LEU A 738 15.93 -12.91 36.10
CA LEU A 738 16.16 -13.28 34.71
C LEU A 738 14.92 -13.88 34.04
N VAL A 739 14.91 -13.86 32.71
CA VAL A 739 13.96 -14.63 31.87
C VAL A 739 14.62 -15.94 31.46
N LEU A 740 14.09 -17.06 31.92
CA LEU A 740 14.65 -18.39 31.69
C LEU A 740 13.91 -19.09 30.56
N LYS A 741 14.63 -19.50 29.52
CA LYS A 741 14.05 -20.01 28.28
C LYS A 741 14.62 -21.40 27.94
N PRO A 742 13.78 -22.42 27.69
CA PRO A 742 14.23 -23.66 27.10
C PRO A 742 14.65 -23.43 25.64
N VAL A 743 15.74 -24.06 25.22
CA VAL A 743 16.31 -23.90 23.87
C VAL A 743 15.32 -24.38 22.79
N ASP A 744 14.70 -25.53 22.99
CA ASP A 744 13.77 -26.19 22.07
C ASP A 744 12.32 -25.66 22.09
N GLY A 745 11.97 -24.75 23.01
CA GLY A 745 10.60 -24.24 23.14
C GLY A 745 10.19 -23.27 22.01
N TYR A 746 9.06 -23.51 21.35
CA TYR A 746 8.47 -22.55 20.39
C TYR A 746 7.41 -21.68 21.05
N GLY A 747 7.29 -20.42 20.62
CA GLY A 747 6.14 -19.56 20.95
C GLY A 747 5.95 -19.22 22.43
N GLY A 748 7.02 -19.24 23.23
CA GLY A 748 6.99 -18.91 24.66
C GLY A 748 6.51 -20.02 25.60
N GLN A 749 6.44 -21.27 25.13
CA GLN A 749 6.20 -22.42 25.99
C GLN A 749 7.42 -22.71 26.88
N GLY A 750 7.18 -22.92 28.17
CA GLY A 750 8.23 -23.23 29.16
C GLY A 750 9.10 -22.04 29.60
N ILE A 751 8.78 -20.81 29.19
CA ILE A 751 9.48 -19.60 29.66
C ILE A 751 9.06 -19.28 31.10
N VAL A 752 10.03 -19.09 31.98
CA VAL A 752 9.85 -18.59 33.34
C VAL A 752 10.35 -17.16 33.42
N ILE A 753 9.51 -16.24 33.87
CA ILE A 753 9.89 -14.83 34.11
C ILE A 753 10.21 -14.70 35.59
N GLY A 754 11.49 -14.71 35.94
CA GLY A 754 12.00 -14.75 37.30
C GLY A 754 11.28 -13.81 38.27
N PRO A 755 11.18 -12.50 37.95
CA PRO A 755 10.53 -11.53 38.83
C PRO A 755 9.04 -11.79 39.09
N HIS A 756 8.37 -12.58 38.25
CA HIS A 756 6.96 -12.92 38.37
C HIS A 756 6.72 -14.37 38.80
N ALA A 757 7.78 -15.17 38.94
CA ALA A 757 7.69 -16.59 39.25
C ALA A 757 7.62 -16.83 40.76
N GLY A 758 6.83 -17.83 41.16
CA GLY A 758 6.80 -18.27 42.55
C GLY A 758 8.05 -19.08 42.93
N VAL A 759 8.36 -19.17 44.23
CA VAL A 759 9.53 -19.93 44.74
C VAL A 759 9.55 -21.39 44.26
N GLY A 760 8.39 -22.03 44.13
CA GLY A 760 8.27 -23.40 43.61
C GLY A 760 8.70 -23.52 42.16
N GLU A 761 8.25 -22.62 41.30
CA GLU A 761 8.60 -22.57 39.88
C GLU A 761 10.10 -22.29 39.67
N LEU A 762 10.66 -21.37 40.46
CA LEU A 762 12.11 -21.10 40.48
C LEU A 762 12.92 -22.33 40.92
N THR A 763 12.41 -23.13 41.85
CA THR A 763 13.07 -24.37 42.29
C THR A 763 13.06 -25.44 41.19
N GLU A 764 11.92 -25.59 40.50
CA GLU A 764 11.76 -26.53 39.39
C GLU A 764 12.67 -26.20 38.21
N VAL A 765 12.69 -24.94 37.78
CA VAL A 765 13.56 -24.49 36.67
C VAL A 765 15.04 -24.59 37.04
N SER A 766 15.42 -24.29 38.29
CA SER A 766 16.79 -24.51 38.78
C SER A 766 17.23 -25.96 38.66
N ALA A 767 16.37 -26.90 39.07
CA ALA A 767 16.63 -28.33 38.94
C ALA A 767 16.75 -28.77 37.47
N ALA A 768 15.87 -28.25 36.60
CA ALA A 768 15.91 -28.52 35.17
C ALA A 768 17.19 -28.01 34.50
N ILE A 769 17.63 -26.79 34.83
CA ILE A 769 18.90 -26.20 34.33
C ILE A 769 20.09 -27.06 34.77
N ARG A 770 20.13 -27.52 36.02
CA ARG A 770 21.23 -28.38 36.52
C ARG A 770 21.24 -29.74 35.83
N ALA A 771 20.07 -30.30 35.52
CA ALA A 771 19.94 -31.61 34.90
C ALA A 771 20.33 -31.60 33.41
N ASN A 772 19.98 -30.54 32.68
CA ASN A 772 20.31 -30.40 31.25
C ASN A 772 20.73 -28.97 30.89
N PRO A 773 21.96 -28.53 31.24
CA PRO A 773 22.38 -27.15 31.03
C PRO A 773 22.37 -26.69 29.57
N ALA A 774 22.62 -27.61 28.62
CA ALA A 774 22.59 -27.30 27.19
C ALA A 774 21.18 -27.02 26.65
N GLY A 775 20.13 -27.41 27.39
CA GLY A 775 18.74 -27.15 27.03
C GLY A 775 18.20 -25.81 27.50
N TRP A 776 19.01 -24.94 28.11
CA TRP A 776 18.56 -23.69 28.72
C TRP A 776 19.45 -22.49 28.40
N VAL A 777 18.81 -21.34 28.23
CA VAL A 777 19.45 -20.02 28.26
C VAL A 777 18.69 -19.11 29.22
N ALA A 778 19.40 -18.14 29.79
CA ALA A 778 18.77 -17.05 30.54
C ALA A 778 19.04 -15.72 29.83
N GLN A 779 18.14 -14.76 30.02
CA GLN A 779 18.27 -13.41 29.47
C GLN A 779 17.94 -12.38 30.53
N ASP A 780 18.59 -11.22 30.46
CA ASP A 780 18.16 -10.07 31.26
C ASP A 780 16.71 -9.69 30.89
N LEU A 781 15.92 -9.28 31.90
CA LEU A 781 14.58 -8.79 31.66
C LEU A 781 14.64 -7.40 31.03
N VAL A 782 14.15 -7.27 29.80
CA VAL A 782 14.02 -5.99 29.11
C VAL A 782 12.69 -5.34 29.47
N ALA A 783 12.72 -4.09 29.93
CA ALA A 783 11.52 -3.28 30.11
C ALA A 783 11.01 -2.82 28.74
N LEU A 784 10.04 -3.53 28.17
CA LEU A 784 9.47 -3.16 26.87
C LEU A 784 8.81 -1.78 26.94
N SER A 785 9.05 -0.97 25.92
CA SER A 785 8.35 0.29 25.71
C SER A 785 6.84 0.07 25.57
N SER A 786 6.06 1.02 26.07
CA SER A 786 4.62 1.07 25.82
C SER A 786 4.28 1.94 24.62
N HIS A 787 3.08 1.69 24.07
CA HIS A 787 2.47 2.53 23.06
C HIS A 787 0.95 2.64 23.29
N PRO A 788 0.32 3.79 22.96
CA PRO A 788 -1.12 3.96 23.08
C PRO A 788 -1.89 2.92 22.27
N THR A 789 -2.88 2.31 22.91
CA THR A 789 -3.76 1.28 22.31
C THR A 789 -5.20 1.58 22.69
N PHE A 790 -6.10 1.54 21.71
CA PHE A 790 -7.50 1.84 21.93
C PHE A 790 -8.23 0.68 22.62
N ALA A 791 -8.85 0.97 23.76
CA ALA A 791 -9.49 0.01 24.63
C ALA A 791 -10.96 0.40 24.86
N GLY A 792 -11.77 0.35 23.79
CA GLY A 792 -13.21 0.57 23.85
C GLY A 792 -13.62 2.04 23.87
N ASP A 793 -13.22 2.79 24.90
CA ASP A 793 -13.56 4.21 25.08
C ASP A 793 -12.37 5.12 25.41
N LYS A 794 -11.20 4.55 25.68
CA LYS A 794 -9.98 5.28 26.07
C LYS A 794 -8.72 4.67 25.46
N LEU A 795 -7.60 5.39 25.56
CA LEU A 795 -6.27 4.84 25.26
C LEU A 795 -5.65 4.24 26.53
N GLU A 796 -4.97 3.11 26.38
CA GLU A 796 -4.18 2.46 27.43
C GLU A 796 -2.74 2.22 26.95
N PRO A 797 -1.73 2.39 27.82
CA PRO A 797 -0.35 2.01 27.50
C PRO A 797 -0.27 0.49 27.44
N ARG A 798 0.26 -0.05 26.33
CA ARG A 798 0.50 -1.49 26.18
C ARG A 798 1.89 -1.74 25.62
N ALA A 799 2.55 -2.76 26.13
CA ALA A 799 3.86 -3.18 25.65
C ALA A 799 3.81 -3.51 24.16
N VAL A 800 4.81 -3.05 23.42
CA VAL A 800 4.93 -3.28 21.98
C VAL A 800 6.31 -3.79 21.60
N ASP A 801 6.36 -4.53 20.50
CA ASP A 801 7.59 -4.88 19.81
C ASP A 801 7.47 -4.60 18.30
N LEU A 802 8.58 -4.75 17.59
CA LEU A 802 8.67 -4.57 16.14
C LEU A 802 9.27 -5.82 15.49
N ARG A 803 8.57 -6.44 14.55
CA ARG A 803 9.17 -7.40 13.62
C ARG A 803 9.53 -6.69 12.31
N ALA A 804 10.82 -6.52 12.07
CA ALA A 804 11.35 -6.01 10.80
C ALA A 804 11.71 -7.18 9.87
N PHE A 805 11.63 -6.96 8.56
CA PHE A 805 11.95 -7.99 7.57
C PHE A 805 13.14 -7.57 6.71
N VAL A 806 14.12 -8.46 6.58
CA VAL A 806 15.28 -8.27 5.72
C VAL A 806 15.17 -9.22 4.54
N LEU A 807 15.36 -8.70 3.33
CA LEU A 807 15.34 -9.43 2.08
C LEU A 807 16.77 -9.53 1.53
N GLN A 808 17.20 -10.75 1.24
CA GLN A 808 18.43 -11.03 0.51
C GLN A 808 18.12 -11.61 -0.87
N SER A 809 18.80 -11.11 -1.88
CA SER A 809 18.64 -11.52 -3.28
C SER A 809 19.95 -11.37 -4.05
N HIS A 810 19.99 -11.85 -5.30
CA HIS A 810 21.05 -11.52 -6.23
C HIS A 810 20.56 -10.49 -7.27
N THR A 811 21.23 -9.36 -7.40
CA THR A 811 20.96 -8.39 -8.47
C THR A 811 22.21 -8.24 -9.34
N GLY A 812 22.10 -8.57 -10.63
CA GLY A 812 23.24 -8.51 -11.56
C GLY A 812 24.41 -9.41 -11.18
N GLY A 813 24.14 -10.54 -10.50
CA GLY A 813 25.18 -11.46 -9.98
C GLY A 813 25.84 -11.00 -8.67
N THR A 814 25.37 -9.91 -8.06
CA THR A 814 25.86 -9.43 -6.76
C THR A 814 24.83 -9.65 -5.65
N PRO A 815 25.22 -10.13 -4.46
CA PRO A 815 24.30 -10.27 -3.34
C PRO A 815 23.88 -8.89 -2.82
N THR A 816 22.58 -8.66 -2.76
CA THR A 816 21.96 -7.45 -2.20
C THR A 816 21.24 -7.82 -0.91
N THR A 817 21.22 -6.91 0.06
CA THR A 817 20.51 -7.08 1.33
C THR A 817 19.82 -5.77 1.65
N GLU A 818 18.48 -5.79 1.76
CA GLU A 818 17.67 -4.63 2.04
C GLU A 818 16.66 -4.90 3.15
N VAL A 819 16.30 -3.86 3.91
CA VAL A 819 15.22 -3.96 4.91
C VAL A 819 13.91 -3.51 4.27
N LEU A 820 12.92 -4.37 4.29
CA LEU A 820 11.59 -4.07 3.76
C LEU A 820 10.87 -3.09 4.71
N PRO A 821 10.17 -2.07 4.17
CA PRO A 821 9.40 -1.12 4.99
C PRO A 821 8.15 -1.76 5.65
N ALA A 822 7.82 -3.01 5.31
CA ALA A 822 6.67 -3.74 5.83
C ALA A 822 6.92 -4.35 7.23
N ALA A 823 7.30 -3.52 8.20
CA ALA A 823 7.51 -3.96 9.57
C ALA A 823 6.18 -4.12 10.35
N LEU A 824 6.05 -5.22 11.10
CA LEU A 824 4.85 -5.53 11.88
C LEU A 824 5.07 -5.17 13.35
N SER A 825 4.32 -4.19 13.87
CA SER A 825 4.30 -3.93 15.30
C SER A 825 3.30 -4.85 15.97
N ARG A 826 3.71 -5.57 17.02
CA ARG A 826 2.80 -6.38 17.85
C ARG A 826 2.56 -5.68 19.18
N VAL A 827 1.38 -5.89 19.74
CA VAL A 827 0.96 -5.27 21.00
C VAL A 827 0.44 -6.32 21.98
N ALA A 828 0.89 -6.25 23.22
CA ALA A 828 0.46 -7.17 24.26
C ALA A 828 -1.00 -6.93 24.68
N PRO A 829 -1.70 -7.93 25.21
CA PRO A 829 -2.97 -7.72 25.90
C PRO A 829 -2.74 -6.89 27.18
N ALA A 830 -3.83 -6.32 27.72
CA ALA A 830 -3.76 -5.51 28.93
C ALA A 830 -3.10 -6.27 30.10
N GLY A 831 -2.14 -5.64 30.78
CA GLY A 831 -1.41 -6.21 31.92
C GLY A 831 -0.39 -7.30 31.57
N SER A 832 -0.09 -7.54 30.30
CA SER A 832 0.90 -8.52 29.85
C SER A 832 2.11 -7.84 29.20
N MET A 833 3.30 -8.42 29.39
CA MET A 833 4.51 -8.08 28.63
C MET A 833 4.73 -9.01 27.42
N ILE A 834 3.89 -10.04 27.26
CA ILE A 834 3.99 -11.02 26.20
C ILE A 834 3.12 -10.57 25.03
N VAL A 835 3.77 -10.17 23.95
CA VAL A 835 3.17 -9.67 22.69
C VAL A 835 2.78 -10.79 21.71
N ASN A 836 3.07 -12.05 22.02
CA ASN A 836 2.78 -13.17 21.12
C ASN A 836 1.26 -13.35 20.91
N SER A 837 0.85 -13.49 19.65
CA SER A 837 -0.54 -13.68 19.24
C SER A 837 -1.16 -14.94 19.85
N SER A 838 -0.36 -16.00 20.10
CA SER A 838 -0.82 -17.22 20.80
C SER A 838 -1.37 -16.96 22.21
N ARG A 839 -1.02 -15.83 22.84
CA ARG A 839 -1.51 -15.39 24.16
C ARG A 839 -2.41 -14.16 24.10
N GLY A 840 -3.01 -13.87 22.94
CA GLY A 840 -3.95 -12.76 22.78
C GLY A 840 -3.33 -11.41 22.43
N GLY A 841 -2.07 -11.40 21.99
CA GLY A 841 -1.43 -10.21 21.41
C GLY A 841 -2.11 -9.74 20.11
N GLY A 842 -2.20 -8.43 19.94
CA GLY A 842 -2.67 -7.76 18.73
C GLY A 842 -1.54 -7.27 17.83
N ALA A 843 -1.89 -6.55 16.77
CA ALA A 843 -0.97 -5.85 15.90
C ALA A 843 -1.32 -4.36 15.79
N LYS A 844 -0.36 -3.57 15.29
CA LYS A 844 -0.52 -2.17 14.90
C LYS A 844 0.06 -1.98 13.50
N ASP A 845 -0.52 -1.07 12.73
CA ASP A 845 0.18 -0.53 11.55
C ASP A 845 1.44 0.21 12.01
N THR A 846 2.55 -0.01 11.30
CA THR A 846 3.84 0.64 11.59
C THR A 846 4.15 1.65 10.50
N TRP A 847 4.27 2.92 10.85
CA TRP A 847 4.61 4.02 9.96
C TRP A 847 6.10 4.31 10.03
N VAL A 848 6.83 3.75 9.09
CA VAL A 848 8.26 4.03 8.89
C VAL A 848 8.43 5.34 8.12
N LEU A 849 9.12 6.31 8.70
CA LEU A 849 9.47 7.58 8.06
C LEU A 849 10.78 7.48 7.29
N ARG A 850 10.92 8.26 6.20
CA ARG A 850 12.14 8.45 5.42
C ARG A 850 12.45 9.92 5.21
#